data_AF-A0A661BHF0-F1
#
_entry.id   AF-A0A661BHF0-F1
#
_cell.length_a   1.000
_cell.length_b   1.000
_cell.length_c   1.000
_cell.angle_alpha   90.00
_cell.angle_beta   90.00
_cell.angle_gamma   90.00
#
_symmetry.space_group_name_H-M   'P 1'
#
loop_
_entity.id
_entity.type
_entity.pdbx_description
1 polymer ?
#
loop_
_entity_poly.entity_id
_entity_poly.type
_entity_poly.pdbx_seq_one_letter_code
_entity_poly.pdbx_strand_id
1 'polypeptide(L)'
;MRFKVQMNAFAIILILCSGVFGWIYLGHYGYGPDEGRDIAVCADGGFFITGRSYAWATADYDWEIFLTKLDNMGNQQWVKHYGQLGEGCYDAGWSVCATPDSGCLIAGKTQSPLWAPYPYWDNMLLIKVDKNGDTVWTRSHGGYYFDRAWWIIPIPGTSEYFVSGCTHSYGPYAPDEEQSNIWVMRLDSLGEIICYNAWGNDLPGASDSRGCCLSNDGNGFVVVGVTDYKDTSYTEAETLVTRTIGEAVVLKYDYDCNLVWEKIYNRGYNHYSRGIVQAYGGGYIMVTRDQLDNRSWVLRLDENGDTLWTTYIGVDSTDNKYATYYIVTRAPNRGYYFSGGGDGKARILYTDEYLEKIWELECDYGDYSESFTWGSCKTTPDSGCVAAGETFSVLPIEYEDVFAVRCDRWGNDFTYYHYLSGRVYNAITRELIEGAIIYDTTHTCSTTTLAGDSVGYYYIDDVSSASEVFVAQKDGYNPDTATLDISDFVYHDFYLTPNIMVNLSGTILDSETSNPIEGAIIDVQTPTTSVADTSGSGGEYSLEIPGLMPATCIVSAEEYVSETLVVSLETDTIIDFVLERTTGVVDTSSLVVDEYSLKCSPNPFNSVCNIKIPIQDGYKQSSVKIQVFDLRGNFVKIIYEGKFSNREYVWNADENISSGIYIVNAIIGEHSFNRKVVLLK
;
A
#
# COMPACT_ATOMS: atom_id res chain seq x y z
N MET A 1 32.31 20.15 -3.87
CA MET A 1 32.99 20.16 -5.19
C MET A 1 31.88 20.42 -6.20
N ARG A 2 31.98 21.47 -7.02
CA ARG A 2 30.85 22.08 -7.74
C ARG A 2 30.48 21.29 -8.99
N PHE A 3 29.21 20.94 -9.16
CA PHE A 3 28.67 20.53 -10.45
C PHE A 3 28.18 21.76 -11.21
N LYS A 4 28.36 21.75 -12.54
CA LYS A 4 27.85 22.77 -13.45
C LYS A 4 27.04 22.03 -14.51
N VAL A 5 25.73 21.97 -14.34
CA VAL A 5 24.83 21.49 -15.39
C VAL A 5 24.60 22.65 -16.33
N GLN A 6 25.14 22.56 -17.54
CA GLN A 6 24.89 23.56 -18.57
C GLN A 6 23.67 23.09 -19.36
N MET A 7 22.55 23.81 -19.22
CA MET A 7 21.32 23.57 -19.99
C MET A 7 21.64 23.61 -21.48
N ASN A 8 21.65 22.46 -22.13
CA ASN A 8 21.30 22.29 -23.54
C ASN A 8 21.01 20.80 -23.81
N ALA A 9 19.92 20.59 -24.54
CA ALA A 9 19.35 19.36 -25.05
C ALA A 9 20.23 18.09 -25.03
N PHE A 10 19.66 17.02 -24.47
CA PHE A 10 20.02 15.60 -24.65
C PHE A 10 21.52 15.27 -24.57
N ALA A 11 22.02 14.96 -23.38
CA ALA A 11 23.13 14.01 -23.20
C ALA A 11 23.24 13.51 -21.75
N ILE A 12 23.17 12.19 -21.56
CA ILE A 12 23.71 11.51 -20.38
C ILE A 12 25.23 11.63 -20.45
N ILE A 13 25.86 12.26 -19.46
CA ILE A 13 27.32 12.27 -19.30
C ILE A 13 27.66 11.84 -17.88
N LEU A 14 28.25 10.64 -17.77
CA LEU A 14 28.87 10.10 -16.57
C LEU A 14 30.21 10.80 -16.32
N ILE A 15 30.39 11.48 -15.18
CA ILE A 15 31.72 11.81 -14.63
C ILE A 15 31.72 11.55 -13.11
N LEU A 16 32.67 10.71 -12.69
CA LEU A 16 32.90 10.23 -11.33
C LEU A 16 33.41 11.33 -10.38
N CYS A 17 32.66 11.59 -9.30
CA CYS A 17 33.18 12.04 -8.00
C CYS A 17 32.23 11.60 -6.85
N SER A 18 32.76 10.71 -5.99
CA SER A 18 32.42 10.25 -4.63
C SER A 18 31.10 10.62 -3.89
N GLY A 19 29.99 10.84 -4.59
CA GLY A 19 28.64 10.84 -3.99
C GLY A 19 27.72 10.24 -5.03
N VAL A 20 27.46 8.94 -4.91
CA VAL A 20 26.70 8.17 -5.89
C VAL A 20 25.26 8.10 -5.35
N PHE A 21 24.26 8.48 -6.16
CA PHE A 21 22.83 8.54 -5.80
C PHE A 21 22.07 7.47 -6.59
N GLY A 22 20.97 6.91 -6.05
CA GLY A 22 20.17 5.89 -6.74
C GLY A 22 19.66 6.35 -8.09
N TRP A 23 18.99 7.50 -8.13
CA TRP A 23 18.79 8.28 -9.36
C TRP A 23 18.29 9.68 -9.01
N ILE A 24 18.44 10.58 -9.98
CA ILE A 24 17.88 11.93 -9.99
C ILE A 24 17.00 12.04 -11.24
N TYR A 25 15.78 12.52 -11.04
CA TYR A 25 14.82 12.80 -12.10
C TYR A 25 14.60 14.30 -12.21
N LEU A 26 14.59 14.79 -13.46
CA LEU A 26 14.23 16.16 -13.81
C LEU A 26 13.17 16.12 -14.90
N GLY A 27 12.04 16.78 -14.65
CA GLY A 27 10.90 16.84 -15.55
C GLY A 27 10.52 18.28 -15.87
N HIS A 28 10.27 18.52 -17.16
CA HIS A 28 9.67 19.73 -17.70
C HIS A 28 8.48 19.30 -18.57
N TYR A 29 7.28 19.72 -18.19
CA TYR A 29 6.01 19.23 -18.70
C TYR A 29 5.15 20.31 -19.37
N GLY A 30 5.55 21.58 -19.24
CA GLY A 30 4.86 22.69 -19.87
C GLY A 30 5.74 23.57 -20.75
N TYR A 31 5.23 24.76 -21.05
CA TYR A 31 5.96 25.85 -21.71
C TYR A 31 6.52 26.86 -20.70
N GLY A 32 6.17 26.70 -19.42
CA GLY A 32 6.52 27.58 -18.33
C GLY A 32 6.97 26.78 -17.09
N PRO A 33 6.86 27.38 -15.89
CA PRO A 33 7.25 26.71 -14.65
C PRO A 33 6.36 25.49 -14.34
N ASP A 34 6.97 24.45 -13.79
CA ASP A 34 6.36 23.22 -13.31
C ASP A 34 6.76 22.95 -11.86
N GLU A 35 5.78 22.66 -11.02
CA GLU A 35 5.97 22.49 -9.58
C GLU A 35 5.71 21.05 -9.16
N GLY A 36 6.75 20.34 -8.70
CA GLY A 36 6.60 19.02 -8.08
C GLY A 36 6.15 19.13 -6.63
N ARG A 37 5.06 18.46 -6.27
CA ARG A 37 4.41 18.66 -4.95
C ARG A 37 4.40 17.43 -4.07
N ASP A 38 4.07 16.26 -4.61
CA ASP A 38 4.08 15.01 -3.87
C ASP A 38 4.55 13.85 -4.73
N ILE A 39 5.05 12.81 -4.07
CA ILE A 39 5.51 11.57 -4.69
C ILE A 39 4.91 10.38 -3.95
N ALA A 40 4.43 9.39 -4.69
CA ALA A 40 3.95 8.13 -4.16
C ALA A 40 4.79 6.97 -4.68
N VAL A 41 5.04 5.99 -3.80
CA VAL A 41 5.66 4.72 -4.18
C VAL A 41 4.57 3.75 -4.63
N CYS A 42 4.77 3.14 -5.79
CA CYS A 42 3.82 2.21 -6.39
C CYS A 42 4.07 0.78 -5.90
N ALA A 43 3.04 -0.06 -5.96
CA ALA A 43 3.16 -1.49 -5.66
C ALA A 43 4.11 -2.24 -6.63
N ASP A 44 4.31 -1.70 -7.84
CA ASP A 44 5.27 -2.22 -8.84
C ASP A 44 6.72 -1.75 -8.60
N GLY A 45 6.98 -1.00 -7.52
CA GLY A 45 8.29 -0.43 -7.20
C GLY A 45 8.65 0.86 -7.97
N GLY A 46 7.79 1.33 -8.88
CA GLY A 46 7.92 2.63 -9.53
C GLY A 46 7.34 3.78 -8.70
N PHE A 47 7.19 4.96 -9.31
CA PHE A 47 6.82 6.19 -8.59
C PHE A 47 5.83 7.04 -9.37
N PHE A 48 4.89 7.67 -8.67
CA PHE A 48 4.07 8.75 -9.21
C PHE A 48 4.52 10.08 -8.66
N ILE A 49 4.64 11.11 -9.51
CA ILE A 49 4.86 12.49 -9.06
C ILE A 49 3.74 13.35 -9.60
N THR A 50 3.12 14.14 -8.73
CA THR A 50 2.08 15.10 -9.11
C THR A 50 2.47 16.52 -8.72
N GLY A 51 1.72 17.48 -9.25
CA GLY A 51 1.98 18.89 -9.09
C GLY A 51 1.09 19.72 -9.97
N ARG A 52 1.61 20.89 -10.36
CA ARG A 52 1.00 21.71 -11.41
C ARG A 52 2.03 22.08 -12.47
N SER A 53 1.57 22.22 -13.70
CA SER A 53 2.37 22.54 -14.88
C SER A 53 1.72 23.70 -15.61
N TYR A 54 2.52 24.56 -16.23
CA TYR A 54 2.02 25.57 -17.16
C TYR A 54 2.00 24.98 -18.57
N ALA A 55 1.09 24.02 -18.81
CA ALA A 55 1.21 23.06 -19.91
C ALA A 55 0.95 23.68 -21.28
N TRP A 56 0.09 24.71 -21.34
CA TRP A 56 -0.20 25.44 -22.56
C TRP A 56 -0.16 26.95 -22.28
N ALA A 57 0.94 27.60 -22.68
CA ALA A 57 1.10 29.06 -22.58
C ALA A 57 0.18 29.85 -23.54
N THR A 58 -1.04 29.37 -23.78
CA THR A 58 -2.03 29.92 -24.71
C THR A 58 -2.92 30.99 -24.07
N ALA A 59 -3.03 31.01 -22.74
CA ALA A 59 -3.74 32.02 -21.97
C ALA A 59 -2.97 32.37 -20.69
N ASP A 60 -3.16 33.58 -20.15
CA ASP A 60 -2.62 33.94 -18.82
C ASP A 60 -3.31 33.06 -17.75
N TYR A 61 -2.53 32.41 -16.88
CA TYR A 61 -3.00 31.60 -15.73
C TYR A 61 -3.63 30.21 -16.04
N ASP A 62 -3.20 29.52 -17.10
CA ASP A 62 -3.56 28.11 -17.33
C ASP A 62 -2.57 27.17 -16.61
N TRP A 63 -2.90 26.79 -15.38
CA TRP A 63 -2.11 25.84 -14.60
C TRP A 63 -2.86 24.53 -14.53
N GLU A 64 -2.23 23.42 -14.90
CA GLU A 64 -2.90 22.13 -14.93
C GLU A 64 -2.23 21.10 -14.05
N ILE A 65 -3.03 20.16 -13.56
CA ILE A 65 -2.51 19.05 -12.78
C ILE A 65 -1.71 18.16 -13.72
N PHE A 66 -0.42 17.96 -13.45
CA PHE A 66 0.32 16.89 -14.11
C PHE A 66 0.42 15.66 -13.21
N LEU A 67 0.56 14.51 -13.83
CA LEU A 67 1.01 13.27 -13.20
C LEU A 67 2.05 12.62 -14.11
N THR A 68 3.23 12.34 -13.57
CA THR A 68 4.22 11.51 -14.24
C THR A 68 4.34 10.17 -13.52
N LYS A 69 4.55 9.09 -14.29
CA LYS A 69 4.89 7.77 -13.78
C LYS A 69 6.33 7.46 -14.13
N LEU A 70 7.11 7.12 -13.12
CA LEU A 70 8.47 6.64 -13.25
C LEU A 70 8.52 5.12 -12.98
N ASP A 71 9.46 4.44 -13.63
CA ASP A 71 9.85 3.09 -13.23
C ASP A 71 10.72 3.13 -11.95
N ASN A 72 11.14 1.95 -11.47
CA ASN A 72 11.97 1.83 -10.27
C ASN A 72 13.36 2.50 -10.44
N MET A 73 13.84 2.65 -11.67
CA MET A 73 15.12 3.29 -12.03
C MET A 73 14.98 4.80 -12.27
N GLY A 74 13.79 5.37 -12.07
CA GLY A 74 13.55 6.79 -12.28
C GLY A 74 13.35 7.20 -13.74
N ASN A 75 13.22 6.25 -14.67
CA ASN A 75 12.89 6.57 -16.06
C ASN A 75 11.40 6.87 -16.18
N GLN A 76 11.07 7.95 -16.89
CA GLN A 76 9.68 8.31 -17.16
C GLN A 76 9.03 7.30 -18.11
N GLN A 77 7.97 6.66 -17.64
CA GLN A 77 7.12 5.78 -18.45
C GLN A 77 6.08 6.60 -19.22
N TRP A 78 5.44 7.57 -18.55
CA TRP A 78 4.48 8.48 -19.17
C TRP A 78 4.27 9.73 -18.32
N VAL A 79 3.71 10.77 -18.94
CA VAL A 79 3.19 11.98 -18.28
C VAL A 79 1.82 12.31 -18.86
N LYS A 80 0.91 12.77 -17.99
CA LYS A 80 -0.46 13.16 -18.33
C LYS A 80 -0.81 14.46 -17.62
N HIS A 81 -1.74 15.21 -18.20
CA HIS A 81 -2.32 16.41 -17.62
C HIS A 81 -3.82 16.20 -17.38
N TYR A 82 -4.34 16.77 -16.30
CA TYR A 82 -5.72 16.65 -15.86
C TYR A 82 -6.28 18.01 -15.44
N GLY A 83 -7.61 18.12 -15.48
CA GLY A 83 -8.31 19.38 -15.36
C GLY A 83 -9.01 19.74 -16.66
N GLN A 84 -9.50 20.98 -16.74
CA GLN A 84 -10.11 21.48 -17.97
C GLN A 84 -9.03 22.15 -18.82
N LEU A 85 -8.37 21.33 -19.63
CA LEU A 85 -7.15 21.70 -20.35
C LEU A 85 -7.38 22.81 -21.39
N GLY A 86 -6.50 23.82 -21.42
CA GLY A 86 -6.46 24.83 -22.48
C GLY A 86 -7.56 25.91 -22.39
N GLU A 87 -8.20 26.04 -21.23
CA GLU A 87 -9.35 26.93 -21.01
C GLU A 87 -9.06 28.02 -19.96
N GLY A 88 -7.79 28.18 -19.57
CA GLY A 88 -7.35 29.20 -18.59
C GLY A 88 -7.78 28.87 -17.16
N CYS A 89 -7.84 27.59 -16.81
CA CYS A 89 -8.23 27.13 -15.49
C CYS A 89 -7.00 26.96 -14.60
N TYR A 90 -7.12 27.26 -13.30
CA TYR A 90 -6.06 26.99 -12.35
C TYR A 90 -6.37 25.74 -11.53
N ASP A 91 -5.78 24.65 -11.97
CA ASP A 91 -5.86 23.32 -11.39
C ASP A 91 -4.49 22.92 -10.83
N ALA A 92 -4.47 22.33 -9.62
CA ALA A 92 -3.21 21.91 -8.99
C ALA A 92 -3.39 20.62 -8.20
N GLY A 93 -2.49 19.66 -8.42
CA GLY A 93 -2.39 18.42 -7.65
C GLY A 93 -1.40 18.61 -6.50
N TRP A 94 -1.88 18.52 -5.26
CA TRP A 94 -1.06 18.78 -4.07
C TRP A 94 -0.57 17.51 -3.39
N SER A 95 -1.32 16.42 -3.49
CA SER A 95 -0.95 15.14 -2.93
C SER A 95 -1.34 13.98 -3.84
N VAL A 96 -0.54 12.92 -3.84
CA VAL A 96 -0.79 11.70 -4.60
C VAL A 96 -0.60 10.48 -3.71
N CYS A 97 -1.51 9.52 -3.85
CA CYS A 97 -1.44 8.23 -3.20
C CYS A 97 -1.57 7.12 -4.23
N ALA A 98 -0.58 6.23 -4.32
CA ALA A 98 -0.69 5.02 -5.14
C ALA A 98 -1.81 4.11 -4.61
N THR A 99 -2.48 3.41 -5.50
CA THR A 99 -3.55 2.47 -5.16
C THR A 99 -3.13 1.02 -5.42
N PRO A 100 -3.68 0.02 -4.70
CA PRO A 100 -3.27 -1.39 -4.84
C PRO A 100 -3.43 -1.97 -6.25
N ASP A 101 -4.31 -1.38 -7.06
CA ASP A 101 -4.55 -1.71 -8.47
C ASP A 101 -3.51 -1.09 -9.43
N SER A 102 -2.36 -0.63 -8.90
CA SER A 102 -1.28 0.06 -9.61
C SER A 102 -1.67 1.41 -10.25
N GLY A 103 -2.85 1.94 -9.92
CA GLY A 103 -3.24 3.32 -10.22
C GLY A 103 -2.80 4.29 -9.13
N CYS A 104 -3.39 5.49 -9.13
CA CYS A 104 -3.26 6.42 -8.02
C CYS A 104 -4.50 7.31 -7.86
N LEU A 105 -4.54 8.00 -6.73
CA LEU A 105 -5.51 9.05 -6.43
C LEU A 105 -4.74 10.36 -6.20
N ILE A 106 -5.14 11.40 -6.93
CA ILE A 106 -4.60 12.75 -6.81
C ILE A 106 -5.62 13.58 -6.03
N ALA A 107 -5.13 14.38 -5.08
CA ALA A 107 -5.92 15.35 -4.34
C ALA A 107 -5.34 16.76 -4.54
N GLY A 108 -6.23 17.73 -4.71
CA GLY A 108 -5.83 19.09 -5.03
C GLY A 108 -7.01 20.04 -5.11
N LYS A 109 -6.95 20.96 -6.07
CA LYS A 109 -7.97 21.99 -6.26
C LYS A 109 -8.21 22.31 -7.74
N THR A 110 -9.38 22.87 -8.06
CA THR A 110 -9.75 23.29 -9.42
C THR A 110 -10.53 24.59 -9.44
N GLN A 111 -10.32 25.40 -10.47
CA GLN A 111 -11.15 26.57 -10.81
C GLN A 111 -12.04 26.33 -12.02
N SER A 112 -12.01 25.11 -12.58
CA SER A 112 -12.77 24.81 -13.78
C SER A 112 -14.27 24.91 -13.51
N PRO A 113 -15.04 25.62 -14.36
CA PRO A 113 -16.49 25.69 -14.25
C PRO A 113 -17.21 24.33 -14.37
N LEU A 114 -16.53 23.28 -14.86
CA LEU A 114 -17.07 21.92 -14.90
C LEU A 114 -17.22 21.31 -13.50
N TRP A 115 -16.38 21.72 -12.56
CA TRP A 115 -16.24 21.13 -11.23
C TRP A 115 -16.31 22.14 -10.08
N ALA A 116 -16.11 23.43 -10.36
CA ALA A 116 -16.27 24.57 -9.48
C ALA A 116 -17.29 25.55 -10.09
N PRO A 117 -18.58 25.46 -9.71
CA PRO A 117 -19.66 26.18 -10.40
C PRO A 117 -19.61 27.70 -10.25
N TYR A 118 -18.83 28.22 -9.28
CA TYR A 118 -18.66 29.65 -9.04
C TYR A 118 -17.34 30.15 -9.61
N PRO A 119 -17.35 31.13 -10.54
CA PRO A 119 -16.12 31.65 -11.11
C PRO A 119 -15.25 32.31 -10.03
N TYR A 120 -13.92 32.20 -10.19
CA TYR A 120 -12.87 32.76 -9.32
C TYR A 120 -12.57 32.03 -8.00
N TRP A 121 -13.40 31.08 -7.57
CA TRP A 121 -13.16 30.28 -6.36
C TRP A 121 -12.75 28.85 -6.72
N ASP A 122 -12.11 28.19 -5.76
CA ASP A 122 -11.58 26.83 -5.95
C ASP A 122 -12.50 25.82 -5.28
N ASN A 123 -12.76 24.69 -5.92
CA ASN A 123 -13.24 23.49 -5.23
C ASN A 123 -12.11 22.47 -5.07
N MET A 124 -12.23 21.61 -4.06
CA MET A 124 -11.35 20.46 -3.90
C MET A 124 -11.57 19.52 -5.08
N LEU A 125 -10.49 19.11 -5.75
CA LEU A 125 -10.54 18.16 -6.85
C LEU A 125 -9.84 16.86 -6.46
N LEU A 126 -10.51 15.75 -6.72
CA LEU A 126 -10.01 14.40 -6.53
C LEU A 126 -10.06 13.65 -7.86
N ILE A 127 -8.97 13.01 -8.25
CA ILE A 127 -8.86 12.29 -9.53
C ILE A 127 -8.26 10.92 -9.29
N LYS A 128 -9.05 9.87 -9.51
CA LYS A 128 -8.53 8.49 -9.56
C LYS A 128 -8.15 8.15 -10.99
N VAL A 129 -6.94 7.62 -11.16
CA VAL A 129 -6.41 7.17 -12.45
C VAL A 129 -5.97 5.72 -12.35
N ASP A 130 -6.00 5.02 -13.47
CA ASP A 130 -5.47 3.66 -13.57
C ASP A 130 -3.95 3.65 -13.78
N LYS A 131 -3.37 2.45 -13.92
CA LYS A 131 -1.93 2.25 -14.13
C LYS A 131 -1.37 2.88 -15.42
N ASN A 132 -2.23 3.18 -16.40
CA ASN A 132 -1.85 3.78 -17.67
C ASN A 132 -2.02 5.31 -17.65
N GLY A 133 -2.50 5.87 -16.52
CA GLY A 133 -2.83 7.28 -16.40
C GLY A 133 -4.16 7.64 -17.07
N ASP A 134 -5.05 6.67 -17.27
CA ASP A 134 -6.40 6.93 -17.75
C ASP A 134 -7.33 7.22 -16.55
N THR A 135 -8.14 8.28 -16.65
CA THR A 135 -9.05 8.68 -15.58
C THR A 135 -10.13 7.63 -15.35
N VAL A 136 -10.21 7.11 -14.13
CA VAL A 136 -11.28 6.22 -13.66
C VAL A 136 -12.47 7.05 -13.20
N TRP A 137 -12.21 8.06 -12.37
CA TRP A 137 -13.23 9.01 -11.95
C TRP A 137 -12.62 10.34 -11.51
N THR A 138 -13.45 11.38 -11.56
CA THR A 138 -13.17 12.71 -11.01
C THR A 138 -14.28 13.09 -10.04
N ARG A 139 -13.92 13.66 -8.90
CA ARG A 139 -14.85 14.18 -7.89
C ARG A 139 -14.43 15.57 -7.46
N SER A 140 -15.43 16.42 -7.26
CA SER A 140 -15.24 17.77 -6.78
C SER A 140 -16.12 18.01 -5.58
N HIS A 141 -15.53 18.57 -4.53
CA HIS A 141 -16.24 18.87 -3.29
C HIS A 141 -15.86 20.28 -2.83
N GLY A 142 -16.84 21.01 -2.34
CA GLY A 142 -16.68 22.42 -1.97
C GLY A 142 -18.02 23.12 -1.92
N GLY A 143 -17.98 24.43 -1.76
CA GLY A 143 -19.14 25.29 -1.68
C GLY A 143 -19.00 26.49 -2.60
N TYR A 144 -19.21 27.68 -2.03
CA TYR A 144 -19.20 28.93 -2.79
C TYR A 144 -17.79 29.55 -2.87
N TYR A 145 -16.95 29.31 -1.86
CA TYR A 145 -15.63 29.93 -1.69
C TYR A 145 -14.50 28.90 -1.83
N PHE A 146 -13.26 29.26 -1.47
CA PHE A 146 -12.11 28.39 -1.62
C PHE A 146 -12.20 27.12 -0.76
N ASP A 147 -12.14 25.97 -1.42
CA ASP A 147 -12.04 24.65 -0.83
C ASP A 147 -10.91 23.88 -1.52
N ARG A 148 -9.98 23.31 -0.76
CA ARG A 148 -8.76 22.67 -1.31
C ARG A 148 -8.40 21.43 -0.51
N ALA A 149 -7.89 20.39 -1.17
CA ALA A 149 -7.19 19.30 -0.49
C ALA A 149 -5.68 19.50 -0.57
N TRP A 150 -4.99 19.49 0.56
CA TRP A 150 -3.53 19.53 0.60
C TRP A 150 -2.91 18.15 0.73
N TRP A 151 -3.60 17.21 1.38
CA TRP A 151 -3.05 15.90 1.68
C TRP A 151 -4.09 14.80 1.52
N ILE A 152 -3.63 13.65 1.03
CA ILE A 152 -4.40 12.42 1.00
C ILE A 152 -3.56 11.23 1.48
N ILE A 153 -4.12 10.40 2.36
CA ILE A 153 -3.50 9.15 2.80
C ILE A 153 -4.47 7.97 2.69
N PRO A 154 -3.99 6.79 2.29
CA PRO A 154 -4.80 5.59 2.27
C PRO A 154 -5.00 5.06 3.69
N ILE A 155 -6.14 4.44 3.94
CA ILE A 155 -6.42 3.74 5.19
C ILE A 155 -5.97 2.28 5.01
N PRO A 156 -4.93 1.82 5.71
CA PRO A 156 -4.38 0.48 5.53
C PRO A 156 -5.44 -0.62 5.71
N GLY A 157 -5.40 -1.64 4.86
CA GLY A 157 -6.33 -2.77 4.90
C GLY A 157 -7.75 -2.48 4.36
N THR A 158 -7.99 -1.27 3.85
CA THR A 158 -9.28 -0.87 3.27
C THR A 158 -9.10 -0.27 1.87
N SER A 159 -10.21 0.09 1.22
CA SER A 159 -10.22 0.84 -0.04
C SER A 159 -10.57 2.32 0.14
N GLU A 160 -10.34 2.86 1.33
CA GLU A 160 -10.78 4.19 1.75
C GLU A 160 -9.59 5.13 2.02
N TYR A 161 -9.88 6.42 2.14
CA TYR A 161 -8.85 7.47 2.23
C TYR A 161 -9.23 8.54 3.25
N PHE A 162 -8.23 9.08 3.94
CA PHE A 162 -8.37 10.35 4.66
C PHE A 162 -7.83 11.48 3.79
N VAL A 163 -8.54 12.61 3.81
CA VAL A 163 -8.16 13.84 3.12
C VAL A 163 -8.19 14.99 4.10
N SER A 164 -7.21 15.89 4.01
CA SER A 164 -7.19 17.14 4.76
C SER A 164 -6.83 18.32 3.87
N GLY A 165 -7.44 19.46 4.14
CA GLY A 165 -7.07 20.72 3.52
C GLY A 165 -7.68 21.93 4.22
N CYS A 166 -8.12 22.91 3.45
CA CYS A 166 -8.85 24.08 3.95
C CYS A 166 -10.20 24.24 3.27
N THR A 167 -11.13 24.89 3.97
CA THR A 167 -12.45 25.25 3.48
C THR A 167 -12.84 26.64 3.95
N HIS A 168 -13.36 27.45 3.03
CA HIS A 168 -14.03 28.71 3.32
C HIS A 168 -15.55 28.55 3.36
N SER A 169 -16.04 27.35 3.04
CA SER A 169 -17.45 27.03 2.86
C SER A 169 -18.09 26.40 4.10
N TYR A 170 -17.30 25.74 4.95
CA TYR A 170 -17.79 24.96 6.09
C TYR A 170 -17.05 25.27 7.39
N GLY A 171 -17.70 25.05 8.54
CA GLY A 171 -17.11 25.25 9.87
C GLY A 171 -17.50 26.58 10.54
N PRO A 172 -16.85 26.93 11.65
CA PRO A 172 -17.08 28.20 12.34
C PRO A 172 -16.92 29.39 11.40
N TYR A 173 -17.82 30.36 11.51
CA TYR A 173 -17.82 31.61 10.73
C TYR A 173 -17.92 31.47 9.20
N ALA A 174 -18.08 30.26 8.67
CA ALA A 174 -18.27 30.00 7.26
C ALA A 174 -19.78 29.93 6.89
N PRO A 175 -20.15 30.17 5.61
CA PRO A 175 -19.27 30.52 4.49
C PRO A 175 -18.78 31.98 4.55
N ASP A 176 -17.49 32.20 4.30
CA ASP A 176 -16.85 33.53 4.32
C ASP A 176 -15.61 33.59 3.42
N GLU A 177 -15.43 34.68 2.68
CA GLU A 177 -14.35 34.79 1.68
C GLU A 177 -12.96 35.04 2.27
N GLU A 178 -12.90 35.56 3.50
CA GLU A 178 -11.66 35.94 4.19
C GLU A 178 -11.26 34.93 5.26
N GLN A 179 -12.14 34.00 5.62
CA GLN A 179 -11.93 33.05 6.72
C GLN A 179 -11.88 31.61 6.22
N SER A 180 -10.95 30.83 6.77
CA SER A 180 -10.76 29.43 6.40
C SER A 180 -10.72 28.54 7.63
N ASN A 181 -11.27 27.34 7.48
CA ASN A 181 -11.25 26.29 8.46
C ASN A 181 -10.42 25.11 7.91
N ILE A 182 -9.78 24.36 8.80
CA ILE A 182 -9.19 23.06 8.47
C ILE A 182 -10.32 22.10 8.15
N TRP A 183 -10.35 21.58 6.94
CA TRP A 183 -11.35 20.61 6.52
C TRP A 183 -10.72 19.23 6.47
N VAL A 184 -11.33 18.27 7.16
CA VAL A 184 -10.91 16.88 7.13
C VAL A 184 -12.08 16.01 6.72
N MET A 185 -11.80 14.92 5.99
CA MET A 185 -12.82 13.99 5.57
C MET A 185 -12.27 12.59 5.34
N ARG A 186 -13.19 11.63 5.36
CA ARG A 186 -12.95 10.25 4.96
C ARG A 186 -13.77 9.94 3.72
N LEU A 187 -13.13 9.27 2.76
CA LEU A 187 -13.69 8.96 1.46
C LEU A 187 -13.78 7.46 1.23
N ASP A 188 -14.80 7.02 0.50
CA ASP A 188 -14.88 5.66 -0.03
C ASP A 188 -14.01 5.45 -1.29
N SER A 189 -14.05 4.24 -1.84
CA SER A 189 -13.28 3.89 -3.06
C SER A 189 -13.76 4.57 -4.35
N LEU A 190 -14.95 5.17 -4.31
CA LEU A 190 -15.56 5.92 -5.42
C LEU A 190 -15.33 7.43 -5.29
N GLY A 191 -14.66 7.88 -4.22
CA GLY A 191 -14.37 9.28 -3.93
C GLY A 191 -15.55 10.04 -3.30
N GLU A 192 -16.55 9.33 -2.80
CA GLU A 192 -17.68 9.92 -2.08
C GLU A 192 -17.32 10.14 -0.61
N ILE A 193 -17.84 11.22 -0.03
CA ILE A 193 -17.60 11.57 1.38
C ILE A 193 -18.43 10.65 2.29
N ILE A 194 -17.75 9.91 3.16
CA ILE A 194 -18.37 9.10 4.22
C ILE A 194 -18.67 9.98 5.43
N CYS A 195 -17.68 10.75 5.87
CA CYS A 195 -17.78 11.69 6.98
C CYS A 195 -16.76 12.82 6.81
N TYR A 196 -17.02 13.95 7.46
CA TYR A 196 -16.13 15.12 7.43
C TYR A 196 -16.30 15.99 8.68
N ASN A 197 -15.30 16.82 8.95
CA ASN A 197 -15.34 17.84 9.99
C ASN A 197 -14.56 19.08 9.54
N ALA A 198 -15.06 20.26 9.90
CA ALA A 198 -14.41 21.53 9.63
C ALA A 198 -14.10 22.22 10.96
N TRP A 199 -12.81 22.43 11.22
CA TRP A 199 -12.30 23.01 12.45
C TRP A 199 -11.72 24.40 12.21
N GLY A 200 -12.07 25.33 13.09
CA GLY A 200 -11.45 26.65 13.19
C GLY A 200 -11.47 27.07 14.65
N ASN A 201 -10.67 28.07 15.00
CA ASN A 201 -10.63 28.55 16.38
C ASN A 201 -11.91 29.37 16.72
N ASP A 202 -12.08 29.71 18.01
CA ASP A 202 -13.23 30.45 18.54
C ASP A 202 -13.37 31.90 18.03
N LEU A 203 -12.44 32.40 17.23
CA LEU A 203 -12.34 33.72 16.63
C LEU A 203 -12.28 33.58 15.10
N PRO A 204 -12.84 34.55 14.36
CA PRO A 204 -12.73 34.57 12.90
C PRO A 204 -11.27 34.60 12.48
N GLY A 205 -10.89 33.81 11.47
CA GLY A 205 -9.52 33.77 10.98
C GLY A 205 -9.23 32.72 9.92
N ALA A 206 -7.94 32.54 9.61
CA ALA A 206 -7.48 31.59 8.60
C ALA A 206 -6.80 30.39 9.28
N SER A 207 -7.43 29.23 9.17
CA SER A 207 -6.88 27.94 9.59
C SER A 207 -6.69 27.04 8.37
N ASP A 208 -5.53 26.39 8.30
CA ASP A 208 -5.14 25.60 7.14
C ASP A 208 -4.28 24.40 7.56
N SER A 209 -4.56 23.23 6.96
CA SER A 209 -3.78 22.02 7.19
C SER A 209 -2.73 21.85 6.11
N ARG A 210 -1.58 21.25 6.46
CA ARG A 210 -0.44 21.15 5.54
C ARG A 210 0.27 19.80 5.58
N GLY A 211 -0.11 18.92 6.49
CA GLY A 211 0.32 17.54 6.52
C GLY A 211 -0.52 16.71 7.46
N CYS A 212 -0.50 15.39 7.28
CA CYS A 212 -1.15 14.47 8.19
C CYS A 212 -0.45 13.11 8.21
N CYS A 213 -0.75 12.33 9.23
CA CYS A 213 -0.37 10.92 9.32
C CYS A 213 -1.47 10.12 10.03
N LEU A 214 -1.41 8.79 9.94
CA LEU A 214 -2.32 7.92 10.70
C LEU A 214 -2.07 8.05 12.21
N SER A 215 -3.12 7.87 13.01
CA SER A 215 -2.97 7.85 14.46
C SER A 215 -2.27 6.57 14.93
N ASN A 216 -1.54 6.61 16.06
CA ASN A 216 -0.82 5.43 16.56
C ASN A 216 -1.72 4.26 16.95
N ASP A 217 -2.95 4.56 17.35
CA ASP A 217 -3.96 3.57 17.74
C ASP A 217 -4.70 2.95 16.53
N GLY A 218 -4.40 3.38 15.31
CA GLY A 218 -5.06 2.91 14.08
C GLY A 218 -6.52 3.37 13.93
N ASN A 219 -7.06 4.13 14.89
CA ASN A 219 -8.46 4.52 14.94
C ASN A 219 -8.74 5.92 14.35
N GLY A 220 -7.89 6.41 13.45
CA GLY A 220 -8.04 7.73 12.85
C GLY A 220 -6.73 8.30 12.31
N PHE A 221 -6.59 9.62 12.39
CA PHE A 221 -5.48 10.36 11.80
C PHE A 221 -5.21 11.66 12.55
N VAL A 222 -3.98 12.16 12.40
CA VAL A 222 -3.52 13.41 12.99
C VAL A 222 -3.14 14.37 11.89
N VAL A 223 -3.64 15.59 11.98
CA VAL A 223 -3.43 16.68 11.03
C VAL A 223 -2.60 17.76 11.69
N VAL A 224 -1.66 18.33 10.94
CA VAL A 224 -0.90 19.51 11.33
C VAL A 224 -1.15 20.67 10.39
N GLY A 225 -1.07 21.87 10.95
CA GLY A 225 -1.36 23.07 10.19
C GLY A 225 -0.96 24.34 10.92
N VAL A 226 -1.59 25.41 10.50
CA VAL A 226 -1.46 26.75 11.09
C VAL A 226 -2.84 27.34 11.32
N THR A 227 -2.98 28.14 12.37
CA THR A 227 -4.10 29.05 12.57
C THR A 227 -3.56 30.45 12.82
N ASP A 228 -3.91 31.38 11.94
CA ASP A 228 -3.60 32.80 12.09
C ASP A 228 -4.84 33.43 12.72
N TYR A 229 -4.71 34.26 13.76
CA TYR A 229 -5.65 35.36 14.13
C TYR A 229 -5.58 35.86 15.59
N LYS A 230 -4.38 35.89 16.18
CA LYS A 230 -4.14 36.80 17.31
C LYS A 230 -3.08 37.81 16.93
N ASP A 231 -3.52 39.06 16.70
CA ASP A 231 -2.63 40.22 16.80
C ASP A 231 -1.99 40.16 18.18
N THR A 232 -0.78 39.62 18.21
CA THR A 232 -0.09 39.33 19.45
C THR A 232 0.91 40.45 19.63
N SER A 233 0.66 41.25 20.65
CA SER A 233 1.59 42.28 21.06
C SER A 233 2.66 41.69 21.97
N TYR A 234 3.92 41.82 21.59
CA TYR A 234 5.06 41.48 22.42
C TYR A 234 6.10 42.61 22.41
N THR A 235 6.96 42.64 23.42
CA THR A 235 8.02 43.65 23.51
C THR A 235 9.25 43.13 22.79
N GLU A 236 9.54 43.70 21.63
CA GLU A 236 10.78 43.46 20.86
C GLU A 236 11.66 44.71 20.99
N ALA A 237 12.88 44.55 21.52
CA ALA A 237 13.82 45.67 21.72
C ALA A 237 13.18 46.90 22.41
N GLU A 238 12.52 46.68 23.56
CA GLU A 238 11.82 47.71 24.35
C GLU A 238 10.64 48.40 23.63
N THR A 239 10.24 47.91 22.45
CA THR A 239 9.14 48.46 21.66
C THR A 239 7.97 47.47 21.64
N LEU A 240 6.74 47.94 21.84
CA LEU A 240 5.56 47.10 21.66
C LEU A 240 5.33 46.89 20.16
N VAL A 241 5.44 45.64 19.70
CA VAL A 241 5.19 45.24 18.31
C VAL A 241 3.96 44.35 18.30
N THR A 242 2.98 44.70 17.47
CA THR A 242 1.81 43.86 17.20
C THR A 242 1.97 43.23 15.82
N ARG A 243 1.88 41.90 15.74
CA ARG A 243 1.88 41.15 14.48
C ARG A 243 0.77 40.11 14.52
N THR A 244 0.19 39.82 13.36
CA THR A 244 -0.62 38.61 13.17
C THR A 244 0.30 37.41 13.26
N ILE A 245 -0.01 36.49 14.16
CA ILE A 245 0.78 35.28 14.42
C ILE A 245 -0.03 34.05 14.00
N GLY A 246 0.59 33.22 13.17
CA GLY A 246 0.21 31.87 12.85
C GLY A 246 0.75 30.88 13.87
N GLU A 247 -0.15 30.31 14.67
CA GLU A 247 0.17 29.30 15.67
C GLU A 247 0.16 27.91 15.02
N ALA A 248 1.13 27.06 15.38
CA ALA A 248 1.16 25.69 14.89
C ALA A 248 0.04 24.89 15.57
N VAL A 249 -0.78 24.19 14.79
CA VAL A 249 -1.87 23.36 15.31
C VAL A 249 -1.63 21.88 15.01
N VAL A 250 -2.04 21.04 15.94
CA VAL A 250 -2.09 19.59 15.79
C VAL A 250 -3.48 19.12 16.25
N LEU A 251 -4.19 18.44 15.37
CA LEU A 251 -5.55 17.98 15.59
C LEU A 251 -5.59 16.47 15.40
N LYS A 252 -6.16 15.72 16.34
CA LYS A 252 -6.43 14.30 16.17
C LYS A 252 -7.91 14.08 15.92
N TYR A 253 -8.20 13.31 14.89
CA TYR A 253 -9.55 12.85 14.55
C TYR A 253 -9.65 11.34 14.69
N ASP A 254 -10.84 10.87 15.05
CA ASP A 254 -11.17 9.45 14.98
C ASP A 254 -11.56 9.03 13.55
N TYR A 255 -11.89 7.75 13.39
CA TYR A 255 -12.23 7.12 12.12
C TYR A 255 -13.53 7.67 11.49
N ASP A 256 -14.38 8.32 12.29
CA ASP A 256 -15.62 8.95 11.88
C ASP A 256 -15.45 10.48 11.70
N CYS A 257 -14.21 10.97 11.67
CA CYS A 257 -13.84 12.38 11.58
C CYS A 257 -14.34 13.24 12.77
N ASN A 258 -14.61 12.65 13.93
CA ASN A 258 -14.84 13.45 15.14
C ASN A 258 -13.51 13.91 15.73
N LEU A 259 -13.45 15.18 16.14
CA LEU A 259 -12.27 15.71 16.82
C LEU A 259 -12.11 15.02 18.19
N VAL A 260 -10.96 14.39 18.41
CA VAL A 260 -10.61 13.70 19.66
C VAL A 260 -9.89 14.66 20.61
N TRP A 261 -8.88 15.36 20.08
CA TRP A 261 -8.16 16.39 20.81
C TRP A 261 -7.54 17.40 19.85
N GLU A 262 -7.24 18.58 20.39
CA GLU A 262 -6.56 19.68 19.70
C GLU A 262 -5.40 20.21 20.56
N LYS A 263 -4.33 20.63 19.89
CA LYS A 263 -3.15 21.23 20.52
C LYS A 263 -2.65 22.39 19.69
N ILE A 264 -2.37 23.50 20.37
CA ILE A 264 -1.83 24.72 19.76
C ILE A 264 -0.46 24.97 20.39
N TYR A 265 0.55 25.14 19.52
CA TYR A 265 1.93 25.39 19.90
C TYR A 265 2.29 26.81 19.46
N ASN A 266 2.40 27.70 20.43
CA ASN A 266 2.70 29.11 20.21
C ASN A 266 3.98 29.50 20.96
N ARG A 267 4.98 30.03 20.24
CA ARG A 267 6.19 30.64 20.81
C ARG A 267 6.31 32.14 20.57
N GLY A 268 5.23 32.79 20.13
CA GLY A 268 5.15 34.22 19.88
C GLY A 268 5.59 34.65 18.48
N TYR A 269 5.66 33.72 17.52
CA TYR A 269 6.04 33.97 16.12
C TYR A 269 5.28 33.03 15.17
N ASN A 270 5.26 33.37 13.88
CA ASN A 270 4.61 32.54 12.86
C ASN A 270 5.30 31.17 12.76
N HIS A 271 4.50 30.12 12.73
CA HIS A 271 4.96 28.75 12.57
C HIS A 271 4.28 28.10 11.36
N TYR A 272 5.09 27.50 10.48
CA TYR A 272 4.58 26.78 9.30
C TYR A 272 4.83 25.30 9.47
N SER A 273 3.82 24.60 10.00
CA SER A 273 3.85 23.15 10.21
C SER A 273 3.50 22.44 8.92
N ARG A 274 4.24 21.39 8.54
CA ARG A 274 3.98 20.63 7.31
C ARG A 274 4.21 19.13 7.43
N GLY A 275 5.16 18.70 8.24
CA GLY A 275 5.47 17.29 8.43
C GLY A 275 5.01 16.81 9.80
N ILE A 276 4.28 15.70 9.83
CA ILE A 276 4.05 14.93 11.05
C ILE A 276 4.10 13.44 10.71
N VAL A 277 4.66 12.65 11.61
CA VAL A 277 4.64 11.20 11.51
C VAL A 277 4.53 10.56 12.88
N GLN A 278 3.98 9.34 12.93
CA GLN A 278 4.01 8.49 14.11
C GLN A 278 5.46 8.30 14.59
N ALA A 279 5.67 8.45 15.89
CA ALA A 279 6.97 8.22 16.50
C ALA A 279 7.13 6.75 16.91
N TYR A 280 8.37 6.25 16.87
CA TYR A 280 8.70 4.94 17.45
C TYR A 280 8.43 4.97 18.97
N GLY A 281 7.73 3.93 19.46
CA GLY A 281 7.31 3.85 20.86
C GLY A 281 6.11 4.72 21.26
N GLY A 282 5.31 5.19 20.29
CA GLY A 282 4.06 5.93 20.52
C GLY A 282 4.22 7.46 20.49
N GLY A 283 3.16 8.21 20.23
CA GLY A 283 3.18 9.65 20.02
C GLY A 283 3.68 10.06 18.62
N TYR A 284 4.20 11.28 18.46
CA TYR A 284 4.46 11.85 17.13
C TYR A 284 5.77 12.64 17.05
N ILE A 285 6.37 12.66 15.86
CA ILE A 285 7.41 13.62 15.46
C ILE A 285 6.77 14.61 14.50
N MET A 286 6.88 15.89 14.83
CA MET A 286 6.38 17.00 14.02
C MET A 286 7.53 17.92 13.65
N VAL A 287 7.59 18.37 12.40
CA VAL A 287 8.52 19.40 11.96
C VAL A 287 7.74 20.64 11.51
N THR A 288 8.17 21.78 12.02
CA THR A 288 7.59 23.09 11.72
C THR A 288 8.71 24.10 11.47
N ARG A 289 8.49 25.03 10.55
CA ARG A 289 9.41 26.15 10.35
C ARG A 289 9.11 27.21 11.41
N ASP A 290 10.07 27.44 12.30
CA ASP A 290 10.03 28.51 13.28
C ASP A 290 10.50 29.82 12.62
N GLN A 291 9.62 30.82 12.46
CA GLN A 291 10.02 32.09 11.83
C GLN A 291 10.93 32.95 12.70
N LEU A 292 10.94 32.81 14.03
CA LEU A 292 11.81 33.61 14.89
C LEU A 292 13.28 33.36 14.54
N ASP A 293 13.61 32.09 14.59
CA ASP A 293 14.96 31.59 14.38
C ASP A 293 15.23 31.24 12.92
N ASN A 294 14.18 31.27 12.09
CA ASN A 294 14.14 30.80 10.71
C ASN A 294 14.68 29.36 10.59
N ARG A 295 14.47 28.50 11.60
CA ARG A 295 15.05 27.14 11.71
C ARG A 295 13.97 26.06 11.61
N SER A 296 14.38 24.83 11.29
CA SER A 296 13.48 23.66 11.34
C SER A 296 13.34 23.23 12.80
N TRP A 297 12.20 23.51 13.39
CA TRP A 297 11.88 23.16 14.77
C TRP A 297 11.14 21.82 14.80
N VAL A 298 11.70 20.85 15.53
CA VAL A 298 11.14 19.51 15.66
C VAL A 298 10.58 19.34 17.06
N LEU A 299 9.34 18.86 17.14
CA LEU A 299 8.66 18.55 18.37
C LEU A 299 8.44 17.04 18.47
N ARG A 300 8.85 16.47 19.60
CA ARG A 300 8.41 15.13 20.01
C ARG A 300 7.19 15.28 20.90
N LEU A 301 6.10 14.65 20.50
CA LEU A 301 4.81 14.71 21.16
C LEU A 301 4.44 13.33 21.69
N ASP A 302 3.74 13.24 22.83
CA ASP A 302 3.14 12.00 23.28
C ASP A 302 1.87 11.65 22.48
N GLU A 303 1.15 10.59 22.87
CA GLU A 303 -0.08 10.13 22.19
C GLU A 303 -1.26 11.10 22.29
N ASN A 304 -1.22 12.00 23.28
CA ASN A 304 -2.22 13.04 23.50
C ASN A 304 -1.82 14.38 22.86
N GLY A 305 -0.65 14.42 22.18
CA GLY A 305 -0.11 15.64 21.62
C GLY A 305 0.49 16.57 22.67
N ASP A 306 0.93 16.08 23.83
CA ASP A 306 1.70 16.90 24.77
C ASP A 306 3.19 16.86 24.41
N THR A 307 3.85 18.02 24.45
CA THR A 307 5.28 18.13 24.13
C THR A 307 6.12 17.36 25.15
N LEU A 308 6.89 16.38 24.68
CA LEU A 308 7.91 15.68 25.46
C LEU A 308 9.23 16.43 25.42
N TRP A 309 9.67 16.83 24.23
CA TRP A 309 10.86 17.67 24.02
C TRP A 309 10.82 18.33 22.64
N THR A 310 11.68 19.31 22.44
CA THR A 310 11.86 19.96 21.14
C THR A 310 13.33 20.21 20.83
N THR A 311 13.70 20.21 19.54
CA THR A 311 15.06 20.51 19.08
C THR A 311 15.04 21.23 17.74
N TYR A 312 16.20 21.68 17.28
CA TYR A 312 16.38 22.21 15.92
C TYR A 312 17.22 21.25 15.08
N ILE A 313 16.86 21.12 13.80
CA ILE A 313 17.64 20.38 12.80
C ILE A 313 18.00 21.27 11.61
N GLY A 314 19.04 20.90 10.86
CA GLY A 314 19.61 21.74 9.81
C GLY A 314 20.50 22.86 10.34
N VAL A 315 21.12 22.64 11.50
CA VAL A 315 22.09 23.52 12.15
C VAL A 315 23.44 22.80 12.30
N ASP A 316 24.54 23.53 12.15
CA ASP A 316 25.89 23.00 12.30
C ASP A 316 26.34 22.95 13.78
N SER A 317 27.58 22.51 14.03
CA SER A 317 28.14 22.40 15.39
C SER A 317 28.34 23.75 16.10
N THR A 318 28.14 24.87 15.41
CA THR A 318 28.18 26.23 15.94
C THR A 318 26.80 26.86 16.06
N ASP A 319 25.73 26.07 15.90
CA ASP A 319 24.32 26.49 15.90
C ASP A 319 23.93 27.42 14.72
N ASN A 320 24.74 27.45 13.66
CA ASN A 320 24.39 28.18 12.45
C ASN A 320 23.52 27.31 11.54
N LYS A 321 22.43 27.90 11.05
CA LYS A 321 21.52 27.24 10.10
C LYS A 321 22.20 27.04 8.74
N TYR A 322 22.08 25.84 8.19
CA TYR A 322 22.46 25.51 6.80
C TYR A 322 21.29 24.90 5.99
N ALA A 323 20.20 24.45 6.64
CA ALA A 323 19.06 23.83 5.97
C ALA A 323 17.72 24.13 6.66
N THR A 324 16.63 24.02 5.89
CA THR A 324 15.24 24.03 6.37
C THR A 324 14.56 22.75 5.92
N TYR A 325 14.09 21.94 6.87
CA TYR A 325 13.36 20.71 6.62
C TYR A 325 11.86 20.93 6.86
N TYR A 326 11.03 20.39 5.96
CA TYR A 326 9.58 20.62 5.95
C TYR A 326 8.76 19.36 6.14
N ILE A 327 9.25 18.22 5.62
CA ILE A 327 8.56 16.94 5.69
C ILE A 327 9.39 15.97 6.49
N VAL A 328 8.71 15.09 7.23
CA VAL A 328 9.29 13.99 7.97
C VAL A 328 8.54 12.70 7.61
N THR A 329 9.27 11.62 7.42
CA THR A 329 8.71 10.27 7.31
C THR A 329 9.52 9.29 8.15
N ARG A 330 8.87 8.20 8.56
CA ARG A 330 9.50 7.14 9.35
C ARG A 330 10.51 6.38 8.50
N ALA A 331 11.75 6.32 8.97
CA ALA A 331 12.78 5.50 8.38
C ALA A 331 12.93 4.19 9.16
N PRO A 332 13.41 3.10 8.54
CA PRO A 332 13.59 1.83 9.24
C PRO A 332 14.55 1.92 10.45
N ASN A 333 14.59 0.87 11.28
CA ASN A 333 15.43 0.81 12.49
C ASN A 333 15.21 1.97 13.48
N ARG A 334 13.97 2.45 13.57
CA ARG A 334 13.54 3.52 14.48
C ARG A 334 14.02 4.93 14.12
N GLY A 335 14.55 5.15 12.92
CA GLY A 335 15.01 6.47 12.47
C GLY A 335 13.95 7.33 11.77
N TYR A 336 14.36 8.50 11.28
CA TYR A 336 13.50 9.39 10.47
C TYR A 336 14.24 9.97 9.27
N TYR A 337 13.53 10.10 8.15
CA TYR A 337 13.96 10.87 6.98
C TYR A 337 13.29 12.24 6.99
N PHE A 338 14.07 13.28 6.75
CA PHE A 338 13.59 14.65 6.59
C PHE A 338 13.97 15.18 5.20
N SER A 339 13.02 15.75 4.47
CA SER A 339 13.30 16.45 3.21
C SER A 339 13.12 17.95 3.34
N GLY A 340 13.95 18.68 2.61
CA GLY A 340 13.96 20.14 2.59
C GLY A 340 15.18 20.69 1.87
N GLY A 341 15.43 21.98 2.02
CA GLY A 341 16.45 22.69 1.24
C GLY A 341 17.27 23.68 2.03
N GLY A 342 18.41 24.07 1.48
CA GLY A 342 19.24 25.14 2.03
C GLY A 342 20.58 25.28 1.32
N ASP A 343 21.09 26.52 1.29
CA ASP A 343 22.34 26.91 0.62
C ASP A 343 22.37 26.56 -0.88
N GLY A 344 21.23 26.70 -1.56
CA GLY A 344 21.11 26.37 -2.98
C GLY A 344 21.07 24.86 -3.27
N LYS A 345 20.75 24.04 -2.25
CA LYS A 345 20.75 22.58 -2.39
C LYS A 345 19.45 21.97 -1.90
N ALA A 346 19.09 20.90 -2.60
CA ALA A 346 18.08 19.96 -2.19
C ALA A 346 18.69 18.98 -1.18
N ARG A 347 17.99 18.65 -0.08
CA ARG A 347 18.54 17.81 1.00
C ARG A 347 17.57 16.74 1.48
N ILE A 348 18.12 15.56 1.78
CA ILE A 348 17.47 14.53 2.58
C ILE A 348 18.37 14.21 3.77
N LEU A 349 17.85 14.35 4.99
CA LEU A 349 18.55 14.00 6.22
C LEU A 349 17.99 12.70 6.78
N TYR A 350 18.87 11.73 7.06
CA TYR A 350 18.54 10.54 7.83
C TYR A 350 19.06 10.65 9.26
N THR A 351 18.20 10.31 10.20
CA THR A 351 18.49 10.34 11.64
C THR A 351 18.13 9.03 12.31
N ASP A 352 18.71 8.78 13.48
CA ASP A 352 18.23 7.74 14.40
C ASP A 352 16.94 8.17 15.14
N GLU A 353 16.51 7.38 16.12
CA GLU A 353 15.29 7.67 16.89
C GLU A 353 15.38 8.93 17.77
N TYR A 354 16.60 9.37 18.09
CA TYR A 354 16.90 10.53 18.93
C TYR A 354 17.21 11.78 18.11
N LEU A 355 17.04 11.71 16.78
CA LEU A 355 17.37 12.75 15.80
C LEU A 355 18.88 13.02 15.67
N GLU A 356 19.73 12.08 16.05
CA GLU A 356 21.15 12.16 15.72
C GLU A 356 21.34 11.87 14.22
N LYS A 357 22.06 12.75 13.54
CA LYS A 357 22.33 12.64 12.11
C LYS A 357 23.19 11.40 11.83
N ILE A 358 22.66 10.50 10.98
CA ILE A 358 23.40 9.33 10.47
C ILE A 358 24.08 9.69 9.15
N TRP A 359 23.31 10.21 8.18
CA TRP A 359 23.83 10.74 6.93
C TRP A 359 22.92 11.85 6.40
N GLU A 360 23.44 12.63 5.47
CA GLU A 360 22.64 13.63 4.76
C GLU A 360 23.05 13.67 3.30
N LEU A 361 22.02 13.60 2.46
CA LEU A 361 22.10 13.69 1.02
C LEU A 361 22.00 15.15 0.60
N GLU A 362 22.91 15.61 -0.25
CA GLU A 362 22.90 16.96 -0.80
C GLU A 362 22.89 16.91 -2.33
N CYS A 363 21.89 17.52 -2.96
CA CYS A 363 21.78 17.67 -4.40
C CYS A 363 21.98 19.15 -4.77
N ASP A 364 23.11 19.45 -5.41
CA ASP A 364 23.50 20.80 -5.84
C ASP A 364 23.10 21.03 -7.30
N TYR A 365 22.20 22.00 -7.54
CA TYR A 365 21.67 22.36 -8.85
C TYR A 365 22.33 23.62 -9.45
N GLY A 366 23.38 24.13 -8.81
CA GLY A 366 24.10 25.34 -9.23
C GLY A 366 23.77 26.56 -8.37
N ASP A 367 24.57 27.63 -8.56
CA ASP A 367 24.73 28.79 -7.65
C ASP A 367 23.45 29.61 -7.32
N TYR A 368 22.26 29.23 -7.81
CA TYR A 368 21.01 30.01 -7.69
C TYR A 368 19.74 29.18 -7.48
N SER A 369 19.84 27.98 -6.89
CA SER A 369 18.72 27.02 -6.83
C SER A 369 18.25 26.65 -5.41
N GLU A 370 17.22 27.32 -4.89
CA GLU A 370 16.51 26.75 -3.73
C GLU A 370 15.70 25.54 -4.20
N SER A 371 15.94 24.38 -3.59
CA SER A 371 15.31 23.12 -3.98
C SER A 371 14.60 22.51 -2.76
N PHE A 372 13.38 22.01 -2.95
CA PHE A 372 12.44 21.50 -1.93
C PHE A 372 11.71 22.53 -1.07
N THR A 373 11.12 23.53 -1.69
CA THR A 373 10.25 24.48 -0.99
C THR A 373 8.92 23.87 -0.51
N TRP A 374 8.51 22.67 -0.98
CA TRP A 374 7.21 22.06 -0.63
C TRP A 374 7.15 20.52 -0.75
N GLY A 375 8.29 19.88 -0.98
CA GLY A 375 8.36 18.51 -1.48
C GLY A 375 8.15 17.40 -0.45
N SER A 376 7.44 16.35 -0.84
CA SER A 376 7.20 15.14 -0.04
C SER A 376 8.42 14.23 0.04
N CYS A 377 8.46 13.39 1.07
CA CYS A 377 9.44 12.32 1.24
C CYS A 377 8.72 11.04 1.68
N LYS A 378 8.99 9.93 1.00
CA LYS A 378 8.43 8.61 1.30
C LYS A 378 9.54 7.59 1.47
N THR A 379 9.34 6.67 2.40
CA THR A 379 10.20 5.50 2.57
C THR A 379 9.90 4.50 1.48
N THR A 380 10.94 3.93 0.88
CA THR A 380 10.80 2.96 -0.20
C THR A 380 10.81 1.52 0.34
N PRO A 381 10.20 0.54 -0.36
CA PRO A 381 10.12 -0.85 0.09
C PRO A 381 11.46 -1.54 0.29
N ASP A 382 12.56 -0.99 -0.20
CA ASP A 382 13.95 -1.42 -0.01
C ASP A 382 14.63 -0.73 1.18
N SER A 383 13.86 -0.04 2.01
CA SER A 383 14.32 0.71 3.16
C SER A 383 15.13 1.98 2.86
N GLY A 384 15.19 2.40 1.61
CA GLY A 384 15.67 3.73 1.24
C GLY A 384 14.60 4.80 1.38
N CYS A 385 14.79 5.90 0.66
CA CYS A 385 13.78 6.95 0.56
C CYS A 385 13.77 7.58 -0.82
N VAL A 386 12.64 8.17 -1.15
CA VAL A 386 12.45 9.01 -2.32
C VAL A 386 11.83 10.33 -1.89
N ALA A 387 12.28 11.43 -2.49
CA ALA A 387 11.68 12.74 -2.30
C ALA A 387 11.47 13.42 -3.65
N ALA A 388 10.42 14.23 -3.77
CA ALA A 388 10.16 15.04 -4.94
C ALA A 388 9.83 16.47 -4.52
N GLY A 389 10.10 17.43 -5.40
CA GLY A 389 9.85 18.85 -5.19
C GLY A 389 10.02 19.63 -6.47
N GLU A 390 10.24 20.93 -6.32
CA GLU A 390 10.58 21.85 -7.39
C GLU A 390 12.00 22.38 -7.21
N THR A 391 12.62 22.76 -8.32
CA THR A 391 13.82 23.60 -8.34
C THR A 391 13.41 25.03 -8.66
N PHE A 392 14.07 26.03 -8.09
CA PHE A 392 13.95 27.42 -8.51
C PHE A 392 15.23 27.87 -9.21
N SER A 393 15.15 28.75 -10.21
CA SER A 393 16.33 29.43 -10.76
C SER A 393 16.19 30.94 -10.63
N VAL A 394 17.13 31.59 -9.93
CA VAL A 394 17.18 33.05 -9.84
C VAL A 394 17.94 33.63 -11.05
N LEU A 395 17.21 33.98 -12.11
CA LEU A 395 17.64 34.75 -13.31
C LEU A 395 18.46 34.01 -14.39
N PRO A 396 18.32 34.38 -15.69
CA PRO A 396 17.46 35.42 -16.26
C PRO A 396 16.06 34.92 -16.64
N ILE A 397 15.74 33.64 -16.40
CA ILE A 397 14.41 33.08 -16.60
C ILE A 397 14.11 32.17 -15.41
N GLU A 398 13.04 32.48 -14.69
CA GLU A 398 12.47 31.68 -13.60
C GLU A 398 11.88 30.42 -14.23
N TYR A 399 12.67 29.35 -14.29
CA TYR A 399 12.14 28.01 -14.57
C TYR A 399 12.03 27.29 -13.25
N GLU A 400 10.82 26.82 -12.96
CA GLU A 400 10.57 25.79 -11.96
C GLU A 400 10.52 24.47 -12.71
N ASP A 401 11.38 23.52 -12.36
CA ASP A 401 11.34 22.17 -12.91
C ASP A 401 11.04 21.17 -11.81
N VAL A 402 10.34 20.10 -12.18
CA VAL A 402 10.00 19.00 -11.28
C VAL A 402 11.25 18.19 -11.01
N PHE A 403 11.58 18.02 -9.74
CA PHE A 403 12.73 17.28 -9.29
C PHE A 403 12.31 16.09 -8.42
N ALA A 404 12.95 14.95 -8.60
CA ALA A 404 12.90 13.87 -7.63
C ALA A 404 14.26 13.19 -7.47
N VAL A 405 14.53 12.67 -6.27
CA VAL A 405 15.72 11.90 -5.95
C VAL A 405 15.35 10.69 -5.13
N ARG A 406 16.00 9.58 -5.45
CA ARG A 406 15.95 8.34 -4.67
C ARG A 406 17.35 8.00 -4.19
N CYS A 407 17.46 7.54 -2.95
CA CYS A 407 18.66 6.91 -2.42
C CYS A 407 18.30 5.63 -1.66
N ASP A 408 19.28 4.74 -1.54
CA ASP A 408 19.15 3.58 -0.67
C ASP A 408 19.14 3.97 0.82
N ARG A 409 19.08 2.97 1.70
CA ARG A 409 19.08 3.16 3.16
C ARG A 409 20.32 3.91 3.68
N TRP A 410 21.44 3.86 2.96
CA TRP A 410 22.74 4.44 3.36
C TRP A 410 23.02 5.79 2.68
N GLY A 411 22.08 6.31 1.89
CA GLY A 411 22.26 7.53 1.14
C GLY A 411 23.14 7.36 -0.11
N ASN A 412 23.35 6.12 -0.57
CA ASN A 412 24.16 5.77 -1.73
C ASN A 412 23.30 5.39 -2.96
N ASP A 413 24.00 5.14 -4.07
CA ASP A 413 23.48 4.56 -5.31
C ASP A 413 23.27 3.05 -5.19
N PHE A 414 22.33 2.56 -5.99
CA PHE A 414 22.21 1.16 -6.37
C PHE A 414 23.36 0.77 -7.32
N THR A 415 24.62 0.93 -6.90
CA THR A 415 25.75 0.41 -7.69
C THR A 415 25.72 -1.12 -7.69
N TYR A 416 25.29 -1.75 -8.79
CA TYR A 416 25.45 -3.16 -9.18
C TYR A 416 25.37 -4.23 -8.07
N TYR A 417 24.44 -4.08 -7.12
CA TYR A 417 24.06 -5.18 -6.25
C TYR A 417 22.62 -5.53 -6.58
N HIS A 418 22.34 -6.83 -6.70
CA HIS A 418 20.97 -7.26 -6.79
C HIS A 418 20.41 -7.42 -5.39
N TYR A 419 19.17 -6.98 -5.21
CA TYR A 419 18.56 -6.89 -3.89
C TYR A 419 17.29 -7.70 -3.83
N LEU A 420 17.11 -8.39 -2.71
CA LEU A 420 15.85 -9.01 -2.33
C LEU A 420 15.35 -8.38 -1.04
N SER A 421 14.13 -7.87 -1.06
CA SER A 421 13.47 -7.35 0.14
C SER A 421 12.01 -7.77 0.18
N GLY A 422 11.39 -7.63 1.34
CA GLY A 422 10.00 -8.02 1.50
C GLY A 422 9.56 -8.10 2.95
N ARG A 423 8.38 -8.66 3.15
CA ARG A 423 7.83 -8.96 4.46
C ARG A 423 7.48 -10.43 4.60
N VAL A 424 7.58 -10.94 5.82
CA VAL A 424 7.16 -12.30 6.17
C VAL A 424 5.89 -12.20 7.01
N TYR A 425 4.83 -12.83 6.53
CA TYR A 425 3.52 -12.84 7.17
C TYR A 425 3.15 -14.22 7.68
N ASN A 426 2.31 -14.22 8.71
CA ASN A 426 1.48 -15.35 9.01
C ASN A 426 0.46 -15.51 7.87
N ALA A 427 0.46 -16.67 7.21
CA ALA A 427 -0.39 -16.94 6.06
C ALA A 427 -1.89 -16.81 6.37
N ILE A 428 -2.28 -16.95 7.64
CA ILE A 428 -3.67 -16.95 8.12
C ILE A 428 -4.05 -15.58 8.68
N THR A 429 -3.36 -15.12 9.73
CA THR A 429 -3.73 -13.88 10.42
C THR A 429 -3.34 -12.63 9.63
N ARG A 430 -2.45 -12.77 8.63
CA ARG A 430 -1.82 -11.66 7.88
C ARG A 430 -1.02 -10.71 8.77
N GLU A 431 -0.71 -11.12 9.99
CA GLU A 431 0.21 -10.40 10.88
C GLU A 431 1.66 -10.65 10.48
N LEU A 432 2.55 -9.71 10.77
CA LEU A 432 3.97 -9.77 10.44
C LEU A 432 4.72 -10.69 11.43
N ILE A 433 5.63 -11.52 10.92
CA ILE A 433 6.39 -12.49 11.72
C ILE A 433 7.79 -11.95 12.03
N GLU A 434 8.07 -11.70 13.31
CA GLU A 434 9.40 -11.32 13.79
C GLU A 434 10.40 -12.49 13.80
N GLY A 435 11.64 -12.21 13.41
CA GLY A 435 12.76 -13.13 13.53
C GLY A 435 12.65 -14.40 12.67
N ALA A 436 11.84 -14.38 11.60
CA ALA A 436 11.93 -15.34 10.51
C ALA A 436 13.24 -15.15 9.74
N ILE A 437 13.88 -16.24 9.34
CA ILE A 437 15.15 -16.26 8.61
C ILE A 437 14.83 -16.45 7.12
N ILE A 438 15.42 -15.62 6.25
CA ILE A 438 15.33 -15.76 4.79
C ILE A 438 16.72 -16.05 4.27
N TYR A 439 16.86 -17.06 3.42
CA TYR A 439 18.13 -17.47 2.85
C TYR A 439 17.94 -18.12 1.48
N ASP A 440 18.98 -18.10 0.66
CA ASP A 440 19.00 -18.86 -0.59
C ASP A 440 19.31 -20.34 -0.32
N THR A 441 18.93 -21.24 -1.22
CA THR A 441 19.19 -22.69 -1.01
C THR A 441 20.67 -23.07 -0.84
N THR A 442 21.63 -22.24 -1.29
CA THR A 442 23.06 -22.47 -1.06
C THR A 442 23.56 -21.90 0.28
N HIS A 443 22.72 -21.17 1.02
CA HIS A 443 23.01 -20.46 2.27
C HIS A 443 24.20 -19.50 2.15
N THR A 444 24.44 -18.98 0.95
CA THR A 444 25.49 -18.00 0.70
C THR A 444 25.03 -16.59 1.04
N CYS A 445 23.72 -16.33 0.98
CA CYS A 445 23.09 -15.11 1.47
C CYS A 445 21.96 -15.44 2.46
N SER A 446 21.90 -14.73 3.58
CA SER A 446 20.85 -14.90 4.57
C SER A 446 20.62 -13.62 5.36
N THR A 447 19.39 -13.43 5.80
CA THR A 447 18.99 -12.33 6.68
C THR A 447 17.93 -12.80 7.66
N THR A 448 17.62 -11.98 8.64
CA THR A 448 16.54 -12.23 9.59
C THR A 448 15.60 -11.04 9.57
N THR A 449 14.29 -11.32 9.56
CA THR A 449 13.28 -10.27 9.67
C THR A 449 13.50 -9.44 10.91
N LEU A 450 13.38 -8.13 10.74
CA LEU A 450 13.62 -7.14 11.77
C LEU A 450 12.57 -7.24 12.88
N ALA A 451 12.94 -6.76 14.07
CA ALA A 451 12.12 -6.72 15.27
C ALA A 451 11.45 -5.35 15.47
N GLY A 452 10.42 -5.31 16.33
CA GLY A 452 9.75 -4.06 16.73
C GLY A 452 8.97 -3.42 15.57
N ASP A 453 9.12 -2.12 15.35
CA ASP A 453 8.30 -1.36 14.38
C ASP A 453 8.66 -1.63 12.89
N SER A 454 9.63 -2.50 12.63
CA SER A 454 9.93 -3.08 11.31
C SER A 454 9.64 -4.58 11.28
N VAL A 455 8.76 -5.06 12.17
CA VAL A 455 8.43 -6.48 12.32
C VAL A 455 8.14 -7.14 10.98
N GLY A 456 8.70 -8.32 10.76
CA GLY A 456 8.49 -9.10 9.54
C GLY A 456 9.22 -8.58 8.30
N TYR A 457 9.84 -7.41 8.33
CA TYR A 457 10.57 -6.90 7.17
C TYR A 457 11.96 -7.53 7.06
N TYR A 458 12.35 -7.96 5.86
CA TYR A 458 13.68 -8.50 5.59
C TYR A 458 14.35 -7.84 4.38
N TYR A 459 15.68 -7.94 4.34
CA TYR A 459 16.50 -7.38 3.27
C TYR A 459 17.79 -8.20 3.12
N ILE A 460 18.13 -8.53 1.88
CA ILE A 460 19.36 -9.21 1.47
C ILE A 460 20.03 -8.36 0.39
N ASP A 461 21.27 -7.95 0.66
CA ASP A 461 22.18 -7.31 -0.29
C ASP A 461 23.03 -8.34 -1.05
N ASP A 462 23.56 -7.91 -2.20
CA ASP A 462 24.53 -8.67 -3.00
C ASP A 462 24.05 -10.08 -3.39
N VAL A 463 22.77 -10.19 -3.73
CA VAL A 463 22.19 -11.42 -4.28
C VAL A 463 22.72 -11.63 -5.71
N SER A 464 22.96 -12.88 -6.11
CA SER A 464 23.47 -13.14 -7.45
C SER A 464 22.40 -12.86 -8.52
N SER A 465 22.86 -12.40 -9.71
CA SER A 465 22.01 -12.03 -10.84
C SER A 465 21.44 -13.27 -11.56
N ALA A 466 20.58 -14.03 -10.89
CA ALA A 466 20.07 -15.29 -11.41
C ALA A 466 18.69 -15.63 -10.86
N SER A 467 18.03 -16.59 -11.52
CA SER A 467 16.88 -17.26 -10.94
C SER A 467 17.36 -18.14 -9.78
N GLU A 468 17.05 -17.73 -8.56
CA GLU A 468 17.44 -18.39 -7.32
C GLU A 468 16.20 -18.84 -6.53
N VAL A 469 16.41 -19.85 -5.69
CA VAL A 469 15.37 -20.36 -4.78
C VAL A 469 15.65 -19.81 -3.38
N PHE A 470 14.72 -19.03 -2.87
CA PHE A 470 14.74 -18.47 -1.52
C PHE A 470 13.77 -19.22 -0.62
N VAL A 471 14.17 -19.42 0.63
CA VAL A 471 13.39 -20.05 1.68
C VAL A 471 13.23 -19.07 2.83
N ALA A 472 12.00 -18.83 3.26
CA ALA A 472 11.69 -18.19 4.53
C ALA A 472 11.31 -19.25 5.57
N GLN A 473 11.87 -19.17 6.77
CA GLN A 473 11.61 -20.12 7.84
C GLN A 473 11.50 -19.46 9.22
N LYS A 474 10.67 -20.04 10.08
CA LYS A 474 10.56 -19.67 11.49
C LYS A 474 10.13 -20.89 12.32
N ASP A 475 10.72 -21.06 13.49
CA ASP A 475 10.26 -22.08 14.44
C ASP A 475 8.75 -21.93 14.75
N GLY A 476 8.00 -23.03 14.70
CA GLY A 476 6.55 -23.02 14.86
C GLY A 476 5.76 -22.72 13.58
N TYR A 477 6.43 -22.59 12.44
CA TYR A 477 5.80 -22.41 11.13
C TYR A 477 6.38 -23.38 10.10
N ASN A 478 5.57 -23.70 9.08
CA ASN A 478 6.07 -24.37 7.89
C ASN A 478 6.82 -23.37 6.99
N PRO A 479 8.00 -23.72 6.46
CA PRO A 479 8.75 -22.84 5.57
C PRO A 479 7.97 -22.52 4.29
N ASP A 480 8.18 -21.32 3.77
CA ASP A 480 7.69 -20.90 2.46
C ASP A 480 8.88 -20.78 1.50
N THR A 481 8.69 -21.10 0.22
CA THR A 481 9.76 -21.18 -0.77
C THR A 481 9.33 -20.55 -2.09
N ALA A 482 10.17 -19.66 -2.61
CA ALA A 482 9.93 -18.96 -3.86
C ALA A 482 11.14 -19.04 -4.79
N THR A 483 10.89 -19.30 -6.09
CA THR A 483 11.88 -19.10 -7.15
C THR A 483 11.73 -17.70 -7.68
N LEU A 484 12.77 -16.88 -7.51
CA LEU A 484 12.77 -15.46 -7.85
C LEU A 484 13.85 -15.19 -8.89
N ASP A 485 13.49 -14.44 -9.93
CA ASP A 485 14.46 -14.00 -10.94
C ASP A 485 15.01 -12.63 -10.53
N ILE A 486 16.23 -12.65 -10.00
CA ILE A 486 16.85 -11.50 -9.38
C ILE A 486 17.62 -10.73 -10.47
N SER A 487 16.91 -9.83 -11.19
CA SER A 487 17.52 -9.06 -12.28
C SER A 487 18.17 -7.76 -11.80
N ASP A 488 17.62 -7.08 -10.80
CA ASP A 488 18.12 -5.82 -10.19
C ASP A 488 17.58 -5.67 -8.76
N PHE A 489 16.27 -5.43 -8.63
CA PHE A 489 15.57 -5.33 -7.35
C PHE A 489 14.30 -6.17 -7.40
N VAL A 490 14.15 -7.08 -6.43
CA VAL A 490 12.95 -7.89 -6.27
C VAL A 490 12.33 -7.62 -4.90
N TYR A 491 11.06 -7.24 -4.90
CA TYR A 491 10.23 -7.21 -3.69
C TYR A 491 9.35 -8.46 -3.68
N HIS A 492 9.44 -9.27 -2.62
CA HIS A 492 8.65 -10.50 -2.50
C HIS A 492 8.21 -10.72 -1.05
N ASP A 493 6.92 -10.95 -0.83
CA ASP A 493 6.43 -11.28 0.50
C ASP A 493 6.32 -12.80 0.66
N PHE A 494 6.80 -13.33 1.79
CA PHE A 494 6.66 -14.74 2.17
C PHE A 494 5.49 -14.93 3.13
N TYR A 495 4.81 -16.08 3.03
CA TYR A 495 3.66 -16.42 3.84
C TYR A 495 3.89 -17.76 4.55
N LEU A 496 4.28 -17.68 5.82
CA LEU A 496 4.53 -18.86 6.64
C LEU A 496 3.21 -19.35 7.25
N THR A 497 2.89 -20.63 7.03
CA THR A 497 1.71 -21.26 7.63
C THR A 497 2.06 -21.75 9.04
N PRO A 498 1.33 -21.32 10.09
CA PRO A 498 1.53 -21.82 11.44
C PRO A 498 1.51 -23.35 11.50
N ASN A 499 2.46 -23.94 12.22
CA ASN A 499 2.48 -25.37 12.49
C ASN A 499 1.65 -25.62 13.76
N ILE A 500 0.33 -25.71 13.61
CA ILE A 500 -0.61 -26.00 14.69
C ILE A 500 -0.86 -27.51 14.72
N MET A 501 -0.78 -28.12 15.90
CA MET A 501 -1.26 -29.48 16.12
C MET A 501 -2.66 -29.42 16.73
N VAL A 502 -3.56 -30.26 16.24
CA VAL A 502 -4.94 -30.39 16.74
C VAL A 502 -5.22 -31.83 17.11
N ASN A 503 -5.99 -32.05 18.17
CA ASN A 503 -6.43 -33.38 18.57
C ASN A 503 -7.74 -33.73 17.84
N LEU A 504 -7.71 -34.79 17.05
CA LEU A 504 -8.89 -35.41 16.46
C LEU A 504 -9.27 -36.63 17.30
N SER A 505 -10.49 -36.61 17.84
CA SER A 505 -11.00 -37.71 18.67
C SER A 505 -12.43 -38.08 18.27
N GLY A 506 -12.94 -39.19 18.78
CA GLY A 506 -14.32 -39.60 18.53
C GLY A 506 -14.52 -41.08 18.77
N THR A 507 -15.65 -41.60 18.28
CA THR A 507 -16.01 -43.01 18.37
C THR A 507 -16.30 -43.62 17.01
N ILE A 508 -15.97 -44.90 16.85
CA ILE A 508 -16.25 -45.68 15.64
C ILE A 508 -17.37 -46.68 15.98
N LEU A 509 -18.50 -46.57 15.30
CA LEU A 509 -19.73 -47.30 15.60
C LEU A 509 -20.18 -48.18 14.43
N ASP A 510 -20.85 -49.29 14.74
CA ASP A 510 -21.54 -50.14 13.77
C ASP A 510 -22.87 -49.48 13.34
N SER A 511 -23.08 -49.36 12.03
CA SER A 511 -24.22 -48.62 11.46
C SER A 511 -25.59 -49.20 11.80
N GLU A 512 -25.70 -50.51 12.02
CA GLU A 512 -26.96 -51.19 12.29
C GLU A 512 -27.27 -51.24 13.79
N THR A 513 -26.26 -51.48 14.61
CA THR A 513 -26.43 -51.75 16.04
C THR A 513 -26.11 -50.55 16.93
N SER A 514 -25.44 -49.53 16.38
CA SER A 514 -24.86 -48.40 17.13
C SER A 514 -23.91 -48.83 18.25
N ASN A 515 -23.45 -50.08 18.24
CA ASN A 515 -22.45 -50.56 19.18
C ASN A 515 -21.06 -50.09 18.76
N PRO A 516 -20.16 -49.86 19.71
CA PRO A 516 -18.79 -49.51 19.37
C PRO A 516 -18.03 -50.65 18.70
N ILE A 517 -17.15 -50.30 17.76
CA ILE A 517 -16.28 -51.24 17.06
C ILE A 517 -14.89 -51.17 17.70
N GLU A 518 -14.58 -52.14 18.57
CA GLU A 518 -13.25 -52.27 19.16
C GLU A 518 -12.23 -52.75 18.10
N GLY A 519 -11.04 -52.14 18.08
CA GLY A 519 -9.97 -52.56 17.18
C GLY A 519 -10.08 -52.02 15.75
N ALA A 520 -11.05 -51.13 15.45
CA ALA A 520 -11.07 -50.38 14.21
C ALA A 520 -9.87 -49.42 14.14
N ILE A 521 -9.25 -49.32 12.97
CA ILE A 521 -8.08 -48.48 12.69
C ILE A 521 -8.57 -47.19 12.04
N ILE A 522 -8.15 -46.05 12.59
CA ILE A 522 -8.23 -44.75 11.93
C ILE A 522 -6.82 -44.34 11.49
N ASP A 523 -6.63 -44.12 10.19
CA ASP A 523 -5.39 -43.61 9.61
C ASP A 523 -5.66 -42.23 9.00
N VAL A 524 -4.96 -41.21 9.50
CA VAL A 524 -5.09 -39.83 9.04
C VAL A 524 -3.86 -39.44 8.25
N GLN A 525 -4.07 -39.16 6.97
CA GLN A 525 -3.04 -38.84 6.00
C GLN A 525 -3.09 -37.36 5.63
N THR A 526 -2.01 -36.63 5.89
CA THR A 526 -1.77 -35.27 5.38
C THR A 526 -0.76 -35.35 4.22
N PRO A 527 -0.51 -34.25 3.48
CA PRO A 527 0.51 -34.23 2.43
C PRO A 527 1.94 -34.55 2.93
N THR A 528 2.19 -34.39 4.23
CA THR A 528 3.53 -34.47 4.83
C THR A 528 3.68 -35.60 5.86
N THR A 529 2.58 -36.11 6.44
CA THR A 529 2.60 -37.08 7.54
C THR A 529 1.41 -38.04 7.51
N SER A 530 1.57 -39.24 8.06
CA SER A 530 0.49 -40.21 8.30
C SER A 530 0.51 -40.57 9.78
N VAL A 531 -0.62 -40.45 10.45
CA VAL A 531 -0.78 -40.79 11.87
C VAL A 531 -1.98 -41.72 12.00
N ALA A 532 -1.80 -42.86 12.65
CA ALA A 532 -2.86 -43.83 12.85
C ALA A 532 -3.08 -44.15 14.33
N ASP A 533 -4.33 -44.42 14.70
CA ASP A 533 -4.74 -44.89 16.01
C ASP A 533 -5.67 -46.12 15.87
N THR A 534 -5.79 -46.89 16.94
CA THR A 534 -6.67 -48.06 17.00
C THR A 534 -7.68 -47.85 18.11
N SER A 535 -8.96 -47.97 17.76
CA SER A 535 -10.05 -47.75 18.69
C SER A 535 -10.05 -48.72 19.86
N GLY A 536 -10.36 -48.18 21.05
CA GLY A 536 -10.46 -48.93 22.30
C GLY A 536 -11.76 -49.72 22.45
N SER A 537 -11.96 -50.29 23.63
CA SER A 537 -13.11 -51.17 23.93
C SER A 537 -14.49 -50.49 23.84
N GLY A 538 -14.54 -49.16 23.91
CA GLY A 538 -15.74 -48.36 23.68
C GLY A 538 -15.77 -47.69 22.30
N GLY A 539 -14.94 -48.16 21.35
CA GLY A 539 -14.82 -47.62 19.99
C GLY A 539 -14.12 -46.26 19.91
N GLU A 540 -13.59 -45.75 21.02
CA GLU A 540 -12.95 -44.45 21.11
C GLU A 540 -11.58 -44.42 20.45
N TYR A 541 -11.27 -43.32 19.77
CA TYR A 541 -9.94 -43.03 19.23
C TYR A 541 -9.53 -41.59 19.57
N SER A 542 -8.23 -41.31 19.63
CA SER A 542 -7.69 -39.96 19.81
C SER A 542 -6.28 -39.85 19.24
N LEU A 543 -6.10 -38.93 18.30
CA LEU A 543 -4.83 -38.75 17.61
C LEU A 543 -4.55 -37.27 17.36
N GLU A 544 -3.28 -36.89 17.54
CA GLU A 544 -2.79 -35.54 17.31
C GLU A 544 -2.32 -35.41 15.85
N ILE A 545 -2.91 -34.48 15.10
CA ILE A 545 -2.63 -34.27 13.67
C ILE A 545 -2.28 -32.81 13.36
N PRO A 546 -1.53 -32.54 12.29
CA PRO A 546 -1.32 -31.17 11.82
C PRO A 546 -2.66 -30.51 11.44
N GLY A 547 -2.98 -29.40 12.07
CA GLY A 547 -4.13 -28.54 11.76
C GLY A 547 -3.89 -27.69 10.52
N LEU A 548 -4.97 -27.08 10.01
CA LEU A 548 -4.97 -26.15 8.87
C LEU A 548 -4.41 -26.74 7.55
N MET A 549 -4.26 -28.06 7.50
CA MET A 549 -3.94 -28.82 6.29
C MET A 549 -5.10 -29.77 5.98
N PRO A 550 -5.40 -30.02 4.69
CA PRO A 550 -6.33 -31.06 4.32
C PRO A 550 -5.78 -32.42 4.75
N ALA A 551 -6.51 -33.10 5.63
CA ALA A 551 -6.21 -34.41 6.16
C ALA A 551 -7.28 -35.40 5.69
N THR A 552 -6.84 -36.55 5.17
CA THR A 552 -7.71 -37.65 4.75
C THR A 552 -7.77 -38.67 5.86
N CYS A 553 -8.90 -38.75 6.57
CA CYS A 553 -9.16 -39.77 7.57
C CYS A 553 -9.70 -41.01 6.88
N ILE A 554 -9.04 -42.14 7.05
CA ILE A 554 -9.44 -43.44 6.52
C ILE A 554 -9.72 -44.34 7.71
N VAL A 555 -10.98 -44.76 7.86
CA VAL A 555 -11.40 -45.63 8.96
C VAL A 555 -11.72 -47.01 8.43
N SER A 556 -11.15 -48.04 9.06
CA SER A 556 -11.27 -49.42 8.60
C SER A 556 -11.37 -50.39 9.77
N ALA A 557 -12.16 -51.46 9.60
CA ALA A 557 -12.29 -52.55 10.57
C ALA A 557 -12.54 -53.86 9.83
N GLU A 558 -12.13 -54.99 10.40
CA GLU A 558 -12.38 -56.31 9.82
C GLU A 558 -13.89 -56.59 9.73
N GLU A 559 -14.35 -57.12 8.59
CA GLU A 559 -15.78 -57.31 8.26
C GLU A 559 -16.59 -56.02 8.01
N TYR A 560 -15.97 -54.83 7.98
CA TYR A 560 -16.64 -53.56 7.65
C TYR A 560 -16.10 -52.91 6.37
N VAL A 561 -16.94 -52.11 5.71
CA VAL A 561 -16.55 -51.26 4.58
C VAL A 561 -15.80 -50.06 5.14
N SER A 562 -14.62 -49.76 4.57
CA SER A 562 -13.82 -48.61 4.98
C SER A 562 -14.51 -47.30 4.63
N GLU A 563 -14.47 -46.33 5.54
CA GLU A 563 -14.97 -44.98 5.34
C GLU A 563 -13.80 -44.02 5.12
N THR A 564 -14.02 -42.95 4.34
CA THR A 564 -13.01 -41.92 4.12
C THR A 564 -13.63 -40.53 4.19
N LEU A 565 -13.02 -39.65 4.99
CA LEU A 565 -13.44 -38.27 5.20
C LEU A 565 -12.25 -37.33 5.05
N VAL A 566 -12.41 -36.27 4.26
CA VAL A 566 -11.40 -35.20 4.16
C VAL A 566 -11.80 -34.06 5.08
N VAL A 567 -10.90 -33.68 5.98
CA VAL A 567 -11.10 -32.61 6.97
C VAL A 567 -9.98 -31.60 6.90
N SER A 568 -10.26 -30.35 7.29
CA SER A 568 -9.25 -29.33 7.57
C SER A 568 -9.65 -28.66 8.87
N LEU A 569 -8.85 -28.85 9.91
CA LEU A 569 -9.25 -28.53 11.28
C LEU A 569 -8.42 -27.38 11.82
N GLU A 570 -9.09 -26.40 12.43
CA GLU A 570 -8.45 -25.24 13.06
C GLU A 570 -8.32 -25.39 14.59
N THR A 571 -9.10 -26.30 15.17
CA THR A 571 -9.19 -26.56 16.61
C THR A 571 -9.41 -28.05 16.86
N ASP A 572 -9.19 -28.47 18.11
CA ASP A 572 -9.53 -29.83 18.55
C ASP A 572 -10.98 -30.16 18.18
N THR A 573 -11.18 -31.30 17.52
CA THR A 573 -12.45 -31.66 16.92
C THR A 573 -12.83 -33.09 17.29
N ILE A 574 -14.12 -33.30 17.54
CA ILE A 574 -14.70 -34.63 17.75
C ILE A 574 -15.44 -35.03 16.47
N ILE A 575 -15.08 -36.17 15.88
CA ILE A 575 -15.75 -36.74 14.70
C ILE A 575 -16.08 -38.19 15.01
N ASP A 576 -17.36 -38.55 14.94
CA ASP A 576 -17.76 -39.95 15.03
C ASP A 576 -17.84 -40.55 13.62
N PHE A 577 -17.37 -41.79 13.49
CA PHE A 577 -17.41 -42.55 12.25
C PHE A 577 -18.36 -43.74 12.38
N VAL A 578 -19.05 -44.09 11.28
CA VAL A 578 -20.07 -45.13 11.30
C VAL A 578 -19.82 -46.10 10.15
N LEU A 579 -19.37 -47.31 10.47
CA LEU A 579 -19.01 -48.30 9.47
C LEU A 579 -20.16 -49.28 9.19
N GLU A 580 -20.35 -49.60 7.91
CA GLU A 580 -21.31 -50.61 7.45
C GLU A 580 -20.64 -51.99 7.34
N ARG A 581 -21.33 -53.06 7.75
CA ARG A 581 -20.83 -54.43 7.60
C ARG A 581 -20.76 -54.84 6.13
N THR A 582 -19.72 -55.56 5.77
CA THR A 582 -19.54 -56.13 4.42
C THR A 582 -20.58 -57.21 4.13
N THR A 583 -21.70 -56.84 3.50
CA THR A 583 -22.62 -57.81 2.87
C THR A 583 -22.09 -58.21 1.49
N GLY A 584 -22.07 -59.52 1.20
CA GLY A 584 -21.41 -60.10 0.03
C GLY A 584 -21.63 -59.40 -1.31
N VAL A 585 -20.52 -59.24 -2.04
CA VAL A 585 -20.36 -58.76 -3.43
C VAL A 585 -21.21 -57.54 -3.78
N VAL A 586 -20.65 -56.36 -3.51
CA VAL A 586 -21.05 -55.09 -4.14
C VAL A 586 -19.90 -54.61 -5.03
N ASP A 587 -20.23 -54.35 -6.28
CA ASP A 587 -19.36 -53.76 -7.29
C ASP A 587 -18.94 -52.34 -6.87
N THR A 588 -17.67 -52.15 -6.51
CA THR A 588 -17.14 -50.90 -5.91
C THR A 588 -16.88 -49.79 -6.94
N SER A 589 -17.67 -49.72 -8.02
CA SER A 589 -17.62 -48.57 -8.94
C SER A 589 -18.89 -47.74 -8.87
N SER A 590 -19.12 -47.02 -7.76
CA SER A 590 -19.91 -45.75 -7.74
C SER A 590 -20.22 -45.22 -6.34
N LEU A 591 -19.21 -44.82 -5.56
CA LEU A 591 -19.45 -43.94 -4.40
C LEU A 591 -18.36 -42.85 -4.31
N VAL A 592 -18.17 -42.11 -5.41
CA VAL A 592 -17.90 -40.68 -5.27
C VAL A 592 -19.28 -40.05 -5.34
N VAL A 593 -19.69 -39.37 -4.27
CA VAL A 593 -20.96 -38.64 -4.25
C VAL A 593 -20.98 -37.73 -5.47
N ASP A 594 -21.84 -38.07 -6.42
CA ASP A 594 -21.89 -37.52 -7.78
C ASP A 594 -22.37 -36.05 -7.77
N GLU A 595 -22.55 -35.45 -6.59
CA GLU A 595 -22.94 -34.06 -6.35
C GLU A 595 -21.78 -33.09 -6.24
N TYR A 596 -20.52 -33.55 -6.13
CA TYR A 596 -19.34 -32.68 -5.93
C TYR A 596 -18.40 -32.59 -7.14
N SER A 597 -18.72 -33.25 -8.26
CA SER A 597 -17.88 -33.24 -9.46
C SER A 597 -18.50 -32.42 -10.59
N LEU A 598 -17.65 -31.73 -11.35
CA LEU A 598 -18.05 -31.10 -12.62
C LEU A 598 -18.60 -32.18 -13.55
N LYS A 599 -19.80 -32.03 -14.12
CA LYS A 599 -20.36 -33.01 -15.07
C LYS A 599 -20.23 -32.53 -16.51
N CYS A 600 -19.62 -33.35 -17.36
CA CYS A 600 -19.46 -33.05 -18.79
C CYS A 600 -20.13 -34.16 -19.62
N SER A 601 -21.13 -33.81 -20.44
CA SER A 601 -21.89 -34.78 -21.25
C SER A 601 -22.40 -34.16 -22.56
N PRO A 602 -22.43 -34.90 -23.69
CA PRO A 602 -21.83 -36.23 -23.86
C PRO A 602 -20.31 -36.18 -23.74
N ASN A 603 -19.69 -37.30 -23.38
CA ASN A 603 -18.24 -37.46 -23.35
C ASN A 603 -17.90 -38.93 -23.62
N PRO A 604 -17.29 -39.29 -24.77
CA PRO A 604 -16.79 -38.39 -25.82
C PRO A 604 -17.91 -37.58 -26.52
N PHE A 605 -17.59 -36.39 -27.03
CA PHE A 605 -18.51 -35.54 -27.78
C PHE A 605 -17.98 -35.19 -29.17
N ASN A 606 -18.87 -34.92 -30.14
CA ASN A 606 -18.46 -34.61 -31.51
C ASN A 606 -18.34 -33.11 -31.81
N SER A 607 -19.23 -32.30 -31.25
CA SER A 607 -19.24 -30.85 -31.51
C SER A 607 -19.67 -30.05 -30.28
N VAL A 608 -20.54 -30.61 -29.44
CA VAL A 608 -21.08 -29.92 -28.27
C VAL A 608 -20.91 -30.77 -27.01
N CYS A 609 -20.38 -30.17 -25.95
CA CYS A 609 -20.30 -30.74 -24.61
C CYS A 609 -21.03 -29.83 -23.62
N ASN A 610 -22.02 -30.36 -22.91
CA ASN A 610 -22.68 -29.65 -21.81
C ASN A 610 -21.90 -29.86 -20.53
N ILE A 611 -21.70 -28.77 -19.80
CA ILE A 611 -20.93 -28.69 -18.56
C ILE A 611 -21.86 -28.20 -17.46
N LYS A 612 -22.06 -29.04 -16.45
CA LYS A 612 -22.88 -28.73 -15.28
C LYS A 612 -21.99 -28.67 -14.04
N ILE A 613 -22.06 -27.54 -13.37
CA ILE A 613 -21.31 -27.27 -12.14
C ILE A 613 -22.08 -27.88 -10.95
N PRO A 614 -21.39 -28.49 -9.96
CA PRO A 614 -22.03 -28.96 -8.72
C PRO A 614 -22.70 -27.80 -7.96
N ILE A 615 -23.90 -28.02 -7.43
CA ILE A 615 -24.65 -26.98 -6.70
C ILE A 615 -24.32 -27.09 -5.22
N GLN A 616 -23.71 -26.05 -4.66
CA GLN A 616 -23.55 -25.88 -3.21
C GLN A 616 -24.15 -24.55 -2.78
N ASP A 617 -24.72 -24.50 -1.57
CA ASP A 617 -25.43 -23.30 -1.08
C ASP A 617 -24.52 -22.06 -0.98
N GLY A 618 -23.21 -22.25 -0.80
CA GLY A 618 -22.21 -21.18 -0.78
C GLY A 618 -21.87 -20.55 -2.15
N TYR A 619 -22.18 -21.20 -3.27
CA TYR A 619 -21.75 -20.74 -4.60
C TYR A 619 -22.65 -19.67 -5.22
N LYS A 620 -23.83 -19.42 -4.65
CA LYS A 620 -24.86 -18.54 -5.26
C LYS A 620 -24.43 -17.07 -5.41
N GLN A 621 -23.40 -16.62 -4.70
CA GLN A 621 -22.84 -15.26 -4.79
C GLN A 621 -21.44 -15.21 -5.43
N SER A 622 -20.86 -16.35 -5.78
CA SER A 622 -19.47 -16.45 -6.27
C SER A 622 -19.35 -16.12 -7.76
N SER A 623 -18.18 -15.63 -8.18
CA SER A 623 -17.79 -15.59 -9.59
C SER A 623 -17.45 -17.00 -10.08
N VAL A 624 -17.76 -17.26 -11.35
CA VAL A 624 -17.51 -18.53 -12.05
C VAL A 624 -16.71 -18.26 -13.30
N LYS A 625 -15.63 -19.02 -13.49
CA LYS A 625 -14.84 -19.03 -14.72
C LYS A 625 -14.67 -20.47 -15.20
N ILE A 626 -15.08 -20.77 -16.43
CA ILE A 626 -14.95 -22.10 -17.05
C ILE A 626 -14.00 -22.00 -18.24
N GLN A 627 -12.93 -22.78 -18.20
CA GLN A 627 -11.83 -22.77 -19.16
C GLN A 627 -11.57 -24.17 -19.72
N VAL A 628 -11.00 -24.22 -20.92
CA VAL A 628 -10.55 -25.45 -21.57
C VAL A 628 -9.05 -25.35 -21.79
N PHE A 629 -8.35 -26.44 -21.48
CA PHE A 629 -6.93 -26.63 -21.72
C PHE A 629 -6.70 -27.90 -22.55
N ASP A 630 -5.62 -27.94 -23.33
CA ASP A 630 -5.14 -29.18 -23.93
C ASP A 630 -4.45 -30.09 -22.88
N LEU A 631 -4.11 -31.32 -23.25
CA LEU A 631 -3.40 -32.25 -22.36
C LEU A 631 -1.99 -31.78 -21.94
N ARG A 632 -1.41 -30.79 -22.61
CA ARG A 632 -0.10 -30.21 -22.29
C ARG A 632 -0.23 -29.00 -21.35
N GLY A 633 -1.46 -28.64 -20.96
CA GLY A 633 -1.77 -27.50 -20.10
C GLY A 633 -1.87 -26.16 -20.84
N ASN A 634 -1.81 -26.14 -22.17
CA ASN A 634 -1.98 -24.90 -22.93
C ASN A 634 -3.44 -24.46 -22.91
N PHE A 635 -3.66 -23.16 -22.69
CA PHE A 635 -4.98 -22.57 -22.72
C PHE A 635 -5.60 -22.65 -24.13
N VAL A 636 -6.85 -23.12 -24.20
CA VAL A 636 -7.62 -23.23 -25.45
C VAL A 636 -8.68 -22.13 -25.54
N LYS A 637 -9.56 -22.03 -24.53
CA LYS A 637 -10.71 -21.10 -24.58
C LYS A 637 -11.37 -20.90 -23.21
N ILE A 638 -11.99 -19.74 -22.99
CA ILE A 638 -12.97 -19.51 -21.91
C ILE A 638 -14.37 -19.82 -22.45
N ILE A 639 -15.11 -20.69 -21.77
CA ILE A 639 -16.51 -21.03 -22.09
C ILE A 639 -17.46 -20.05 -21.41
N TYR A 640 -17.14 -19.64 -20.18
CA TYR A 640 -17.94 -18.69 -19.42
C TYR A 640 -17.10 -17.95 -18.39
N GLU A 641 -17.41 -16.67 -18.17
CA GLU A 641 -16.88 -15.86 -17.07
C GLU A 641 -18.00 -14.91 -16.61
N GLY A 642 -18.38 -14.98 -15.34
CA GLY A 642 -19.48 -14.19 -14.79
C GLY A 642 -19.96 -14.68 -13.42
N LYS A 643 -21.14 -14.25 -12.97
CA LYS A 643 -21.71 -14.72 -11.70
C LYS A 643 -22.24 -16.15 -11.81
N PHE A 644 -22.19 -16.90 -10.71
CA PHE A 644 -22.79 -18.23 -10.64
C PHE A 644 -24.27 -18.16 -11.01
N SER A 645 -24.69 -19.06 -11.90
CA SER A 645 -26.08 -19.27 -12.26
C SER A 645 -26.32 -20.76 -12.40
N ASN A 646 -27.40 -21.27 -11.82
CA ASN A 646 -27.75 -22.68 -11.92
C ASN A 646 -28.26 -23.03 -13.33
N ARG A 647 -27.35 -23.13 -14.29
CA ARG A 647 -27.60 -23.46 -15.70
C ARG A 647 -26.54 -24.43 -16.22
N GLU A 648 -26.84 -25.09 -17.33
CA GLU A 648 -25.81 -25.81 -18.09
C GLU A 648 -25.00 -24.83 -18.96
N TYR A 649 -23.69 -24.99 -18.94
CA TYR A 649 -22.76 -24.27 -19.79
C TYR A 649 -22.41 -25.14 -20.99
N VAL A 650 -22.27 -24.53 -22.16
CA VAL A 650 -22.13 -25.30 -23.41
C VAL A 650 -20.80 -24.97 -24.05
N TRP A 651 -19.95 -25.99 -24.18
CA TRP A 651 -18.77 -25.89 -25.04
C TRP A 651 -19.12 -26.39 -26.44
N ASN A 652 -19.10 -25.47 -27.41
CA ASN A 652 -19.14 -25.81 -28.83
C ASN A 652 -17.71 -25.77 -29.40
N ALA A 653 -17.18 -26.94 -29.76
CA ALA A 653 -15.86 -27.07 -30.35
C ALA A 653 -15.93 -26.70 -31.84
N ASP A 654 -15.30 -25.59 -32.21
CA ASP A 654 -15.27 -25.10 -33.58
C ASP A 654 -14.35 -25.92 -34.50
N GLU A 655 -14.37 -25.62 -35.80
CA GLU A 655 -13.59 -26.33 -36.80
C GLU A 655 -12.07 -26.28 -36.56
N ASN A 656 -11.57 -25.35 -35.73
CA ASN A 656 -10.14 -25.16 -35.47
C ASN A 656 -9.59 -26.00 -34.30
N ILE A 657 -10.46 -26.64 -33.50
CA ILE A 657 -10.03 -27.49 -32.36
C ILE A 657 -9.82 -28.94 -32.83
N SER A 658 -8.67 -29.55 -32.60
CA SER A 658 -8.38 -30.93 -33.07
C SER A 658 -9.12 -32.00 -32.26
N SER A 659 -9.40 -33.17 -32.85
CA SER A 659 -9.83 -34.34 -32.06
C SER A 659 -8.77 -34.68 -31.02
N GLY A 660 -9.18 -34.96 -29.80
CA GLY A 660 -8.22 -35.17 -28.72
C GLY A 660 -8.84 -35.13 -27.33
N ILE A 661 -7.96 -35.17 -26.33
CA ILE A 661 -8.34 -35.06 -24.93
C ILE A 661 -8.10 -33.62 -24.48
N TYR A 662 -9.07 -33.08 -23.76
CA TYR A 662 -9.06 -31.74 -23.20
C TYR A 662 -9.39 -31.79 -21.71
N ILE A 663 -8.96 -30.76 -20.98
CA ILE A 663 -9.29 -30.57 -19.57
C ILE A 663 -10.22 -29.36 -19.48
N VAL A 664 -11.43 -29.58 -18.97
CA VAL A 664 -12.32 -28.49 -18.57
C VAL A 664 -12.04 -28.16 -17.12
N ASN A 665 -11.69 -26.92 -16.85
CA ASN A 665 -11.50 -26.37 -15.52
C ASN A 665 -12.62 -25.37 -15.21
N ALA A 666 -13.24 -25.50 -14.04
CA ALA A 666 -14.23 -24.54 -13.54
C ALA A 666 -13.77 -24.00 -12.18
N ILE A 667 -13.57 -22.68 -12.11
CA ILE A 667 -13.17 -21.94 -10.91
C ILE A 667 -14.41 -21.23 -10.37
N ILE A 668 -14.70 -21.40 -9.07
CA ILE A 668 -15.85 -20.81 -8.38
C ILE A 668 -15.36 -20.22 -7.06
N GLY A 669 -15.27 -18.90 -6.97
CA GLY A 669 -14.56 -18.27 -5.85
C GLY A 669 -13.13 -18.81 -5.74
N GLU A 670 -12.80 -19.46 -4.63
CA GLU A 670 -11.48 -20.07 -4.37
C GLU A 670 -11.39 -21.56 -4.76
N HIS A 671 -12.50 -22.18 -5.17
CA HIS A 671 -12.53 -23.61 -5.50
C HIS A 671 -12.29 -23.85 -6.99
N SER A 672 -11.59 -24.93 -7.31
CA SER A 672 -11.26 -25.33 -8.69
C SER A 672 -11.64 -26.78 -8.95
N PHE A 673 -12.43 -27.01 -10.00
CA PHE A 673 -12.91 -28.33 -10.43
C PHE A 673 -12.38 -28.66 -11.81
N ASN A 674 -11.84 -29.87 -11.99
CA ASN A 674 -11.29 -30.31 -13.27
C ASN A 674 -12.00 -31.56 -13.77
N ARG A 675 -12.29 -31.61 -15.07
CA ARG A 675 -12.78 -32.83 -15.74
C ARG A 675 -12.14 -33.02 -17.10
N LYS A 676 -11.64 -34.24 -17.31
CA LYS A 676 -11.17 -34.71 -18.61
C LYS A 676 -12.36 -34.95 -19.55
N VAL A 677 -12.27 -34.42 -20.77
CA VAL A 677 -13.24 -34.65 -21.85
C VAL A 677 -12.53 -35.05 -23.15
N VAL A 678 -13.24 -35.81 -23.98
CA VAL A 678 -12.73 -36.35 -25.24
C VAL A 678 -13.57 -35.79 -26.39
N LEU A 679 -12.92 -35.08 -27.32
CA LEU A 679 -13.52 -34.58 -28.55
C LEU A 679 -13.22 -35.56 -29.70
N LEU A 680 -14.26 -36.03 -30.39
CA LEU A 680 -14.19 -36.91 -31.55
C LEU A 680 -14.80 -36.20 -32.77
N LYS A 681 -13.98 -35.68 -33.69
CA LYS A 681 -14.48 -35.19 -34.99
C LYS A 681 -14.83 -36.32 -35.96
#